data_AF-A0A2M7NGY1-F1
#
_entry.id   AF-A0A2M7NGY1-F1
#
_cell.length_a   1.000
_cell.length_b   1.000
_cell.length_c   1.000
_cell.angle_alpha   90.00
_cell.angle_beta   90.00
_cell.angle_gamma   90.00
#
_symmetry.space_group_name_H-M   'P 1'
#
loop_
_entity.id
_entity.type
_entity.pdbx_description
1 polymer ?
#
loop_
_entity_poly.entity_id
_entity_poly.type
_entity_poly.pdbx_seq_one_letter_code
_entity_poly.pdbx_strand_id
1 'polypeptide(L)'
;MKKLLLILILFVLGTNLSFAQKENDPERACGTHNMTDQEMEALPWYGNNQYILDYLDSLEGNSNMRVERVFDGYKVAVQAWVYRKDDGTGTVPEDSDIMNLLNVANEILKANGVQVQFYLLCNVISINKTLFHSEIETDRQFENMLRENNDPNALNVHFVRDNNSDWSGKANFTNDKPPYSFAMITSFVSGINTPISLDRQRRAASTFLHEFGHTMDLLHTHQGRWGCGDGDNGACGNCKQEYVDRERRLGLGCVVTWLTGGLVASERNGDMLRDTQADPNLDFRWIDNDSSCNYRLSFIDGIGNTQSIEHPTDNDGVTWTPPTNNIMSYSHRLCRVKNNSFSRMQKGLIYMRLDNDNPIVNNGLRIRYNDNDVDEYENDNHFQAADTTVELSRFPRRHHTFHIDSGALGTPKVCDEDWMRFNVNFTKNVIVVTRPAPVISNLQTSTILELYKKIINSDGTIGIQLIERNESGNNYGAGFSRIERILNAGDYYVRVVSRDGSSGHYVIGIFPERENWGSYPRGSGGGGGDPDGEIDFGVDDPTFGGDIDGNGTLDYVCDGAQLRLQGLDNDPLWSVQWSTNNPSVSATNGLIQTNGFFGEVMTTAMISYNNVLVGNAVRTIWVGAPDAPTLVVGNIRGEGNTLCQGEPIYLSTANSVRGFATGYRWQLYKNGVQIFDQTTPTPELYIDRLVLNVPIGYYQAYVSACNACGCTRSNAVTLEVIPNTDQRCRSIGGGRGKIQVNSIIEKEIVIYPNPVSNQLTIKLPTLYNENPTQVELYNSIGQLVYSKTYTAIPNVTRF
;
A
#
# COMPACT_ATOMS: atom_id res chain seq x y z
N MET A 1 -66.39 -27.24 5.36
CA MET A 1 -65.12 -27.39 4.60
C MET A 1 -65.10 -26.63 3.28
N LYS A 2 -66.03 -26.84 2.32
CA LYS A 2 -66.00 -26.14 1.02
C LYS A 2 -65.99 -24.60 1.09
N LYS A 3 -66.70 -24.00 2.05
CA LYS A 3 -66.70 -22.53 2.26
C LYS A 3 -65.38 -21.99 2.83
N LEU A 4 -64.68 -22.77 3.65
CA LEU A 4 -63.39 -22.40 4.24
C LEU A 4 -62.25 -22.50 3.22
N LEU A 5 -62.30 -23.51 2.33
CA LEU A 5 -61.40 -23.64 1.20
C LEU A 5 -61.58 -22.49 0.19
N LEU A 6 -62.84 -22.08 -0.08
CA LEU A 6 -63.12 -20.96 -0.98
C LEU A 6 -62.61 -19.62 -0.42
N ILE A 7 -62.74 -19.39 0.90
CA ILE A 7 -62.19 -18.19 1.55
C ILE A 7 -60.66 -18.22 1.51
N LEU A 8 -60.03 -19.37 1.75
CA LEU A 8 -58.57 -19.52 1.67
C LEU A 8 -58.07 -19.28 0.24
N ILE A 9 -58.76 -19.80 -0.78
CA ILE A 9 -58.41 -19.61 -2.19
C ILE A 9 -58.62 -18.15 -2.61
N LEU A 10 -59.69 -17.48 -2.15
CA LEU A 10 -59.91 -16.05 -2.41
C LEU A 10 -58.91 -15.17 -1.66
N PHE A 11 -58.45 -15.58 -0.47
CA PHE A 11 -57.40 -14.89 0.27
C PHE A 11 -56.05 -15.05 -0.46
N VAL A 12 -55.71 -16.27 -0.90
CA VAL A 12 -54.47 -16.54 -1.67
C VAL A 12 -54.50 -15.88 -3.05
N LEU A 13 -55.64 -15.86 -3.76
CA LEU A 13 -55.76 -15.17 -5.05
C LEU A 13 -55.81 -13.64 -4.89
N GLY A 14 -56.45 -13.14 -3.83
CA GLY A 14 -56.52 -11.72 -3.51
C GLY A 14 -55.17 -11.13 -3.09
N THR A 15 -54.35 -11.90 -2.36
CA THR A 15 -52.98 -11.51 -2.04
C THR A 15 -52.07 -11.54 -3.27
N ASN A 16 -52.24 -12.49 -4.20
CA ASN A 16 -51.39 -12.58 -5.39
C ASN A 16 -51.74 -11.56 -6.50
N LEU A 17 -53.00 -11.12 -6.62
CA LEU A 17 -53.40 -10.11 -7.62
C LEU A 17 -53.14 -8.66 -7.20
N SER A 18 -52.81 -8.41 -5.93
CA SER A 18 -52.48 -7.08 -5.41
C SER A 18 -51.00 -6.70 -5.56
N PHE A 19 -50.18 -7.58 -6.15
CA PHE A 19 -48.76 -7.34 -6.46
C PHE A 19 -48.50 -6.96 -7.93
N ALA A 20 -49.54 -6.62 -8.71
CA ALA A 20 -49.33 -5.98 -10.01
C ALA A 20 -48.80 -4.57 -9.78
N GLN A 21 -47.47 -4.45 -9.91
CA GLN A 21 -46.64 -3.28 -9.61
C GLN A 21 -47.20 -2.00 -10.22
N LYS A 22 -47.56 -1.06 -9.35
CA LYS A 22 -47.69 0.35 -9.72
C LYS A 22 -46.28 0.93 -9.74
N GLU A 23 -45.56 0.67 -10.82
CA GLU A 23 -44.29 1.32 -11.17
C GLU A 23 -44.66 2.71 -11.69
N ASN A 24 -44.73 3.70 -10.79
CA ASN A 24 -44.84 5.14 -11.08
C ASN A 24 -44.94 5.84 -9.71
N ASP A 25 -43.81 5.99 -9.02
CA ASP A 25 -43.66 7.09 -8.08
C ASP A 25 -42.49 7.95 -8.56
N PRO A 26 -42.69 9.28 -8.68
CA PRO A 26 -41.63 10.19 -9.11
C PRO A 26 -40.61 10.32 -7.98
N GLU A 27 -39.50 9.60 -8.09
CA GLU A 27 -38.30 9.73 -7.26
C GLU A 27 -37.78 11.18 -7.32
N ARG A 28 -38.24 12.01 -6.39
CA ARG A 28 -37.83 13.41 -6.26
C ARG A 28 -36.69 13.51 -5.26
N ALA A 29 -35.46 13.32 -5.75
CA ALA A 29 -34.27 14.15 -5.47
C ALA A 29 -32.94 13.41 -5.70
N CYS A 30 -32.93 12.07 -5.81
CA CYS A 30 -31.82 11.33 -6.42
C CYS A 30 -32.21 10.88 -7.81
N GLY A 31 -31.25 10.86 -8.73
CA GLY A 31 -31.41 10.02 -9.90
C GLY A 31 -31.19 8.53 -9.56
N THR A 32 -30.45 8.19 -8.51
CA THR A 32 -30.09 6.81 -8.16
C THR A 32 -31.30 6.03 -7.68
N HIS A 33 -31.54 4.85 -8.27
CA HIS A 33 -32.68 4.02 -7.93
C HIS A 33 -32.59 3.53 -6.47
N ASN A 34 -33.73 3.17 -5.87
CA ASN A 34 -33.73 2.57 -4.54
C ASN A 34 -33.48 1.05 -4.57
N MET A 35 -32.62 0.54 -3.69
CA MET A 35 -32.48 -0.92 -3.51
C MET A 35 -33.82 -1.53 -3.06
N THR A 36 -34.14 -2.68 -3.62
CA THR A 36 -35.31 -3.46 -3.19
C THR A 36 -35.08 -4.08 -1.81
N ASP A 37 -36.17 -4.42 -1.11
CA ASP A 37 -36.09 -5.13 0.18
C ASP A 37 -35.28 -6.44 0.08
N GLN A 38 -35.35 -7.12 -1.06
CA GLN A 38 -34.61 -8.35 -1.29
C GLN A 38 -33.10 -8.11 -1.46
N GLU A 39 -32.72 -7.03 -2.15
CA GLU A 39 -31.31 -6.64 -2.30
C GLU A 39 -30.71 -6.23 -0.96
N MET A 40 -31.43 -5.42 -0.18
CA MET A 40 -31.02 -5.05 1.17
C MET A 40 -30.86 -6.27 2.08
N GLU A 41 -31.83 -7.19 2.08
CA GLU A 41 -31.77 -8.43 2.89
C GLU A 41 -30.63 -9.37 2.49
N ALA A 42 -30.10 -9.24 1.27
CA ALA A 42 -28.97 -10.03 0.79
C ALA A 42 -27.60 -9.48 1.22
N LEU A 43 -27.54 -8.27 1.79
CA LEU A 43 -26.30 -7.65 2.21
C LEU A 43 -25.73 -8.33 3.48
N PRO A 44 -24.43 -8.66 3.54
CA PRO A 44 -23.82 -9.34 4.69
C PRO A 44 -23.97 -8.61 6.03
N TRP A 45 -24.12 -7.29 6.00
CA TRP A 45 -24.24 -6.44 7.19
C TRP A 45 -25.68 -6.13 7.58
N TYR A 46 -26.66 -6.60 6.80
CA TYR A 46 -28.08 -6.46 7.12
C TYR A 46 -28.40 -7.18 8.44
N GLY A 47 -28.79 -6.42 9.47
CA GLY A 47 -28.98 -6.95 10.82
C GLY A 47 -27.69 -7.40 11.54
N ASN A 48 -26.51 -7.05 11.02
CA ASN A 48 -25.22 -7.40 11.62
C ASN A 48 -24.13 -6.37 11.26
N ASN A 49 -24.24 -5.15 11.79
CA ASN A 49 -23.22 -4.11 11.54
C ASN A 49 -21.85 -4.42 12.18
N GLN A 50 -21.78 -5.34 13.14
CA GLN A 50 -20.50 -5.79 13.70
C GLN A 50 -19.59 -6.38 12.62
N TYR A 51 -20.17 -7.00 11.58
CA TYR A 51 -19.42 -7.47 10.42
C TYR A 51 -18.58 -6.38 9.74
N ILE A 52 -19.12 -5.16 9.59
CA ILE A 52 -18.41 -4.03 8.98
C ILE A 52 -17.29 -3.54 9.91
N LEU A 53 -17.57 -3.46 11.21
CA LEU A 53 -16.61 -3.02 12.21
C LEU A 53 -15.44 -4.01 12.33
N ASP A 54 -15.72 -5.30 12.39
CA ASP A 54 -14.70 -6.35 12.43
C ASP A 54 -13.82 -6.29 11.18
N TYR A 55 -14.43 -6.08 10.01
CA TYR A 55 -13.70 -5.89 8.75
C TYR A 55 -12.79 -4.65 8.81
N LEU A 56 -13.31 -3.49 9.20
CA LEU A 56 -12.52 -2.26 9.29
C LEU A 56 -11.39 -2.38 10.33
N ASP A 57 -11.68 -2.96 11.49
CA ASP A 57 -10.70 -3.16 12.56
C ASP A 57 -9.61 -4.16 12.14
N SER A 58 -9.87 -5.07 11.20
CA SER A 58 -8.86 -5.96 10.63
C SER A 58 -7.86 -5.23 9.74
N LEU A 59 -8.27 -4.11 9.12
CA LEU A 59 -7.42 -3.27 8.26
C LEU A 59 -6.66 -2.22 9.07
N GLU A 60 -7.38 -1.45 9.90
CA GLU A 60 -6.80 -0.28 10.60
C GLU A 60 -6.28 -0.62 11.99
N GLY A 61 -6.58 -1.83 12.48
CA GLY A 61 -6.31 -2.24 13.84
C GLY A 61 -7.31 -1.66 14.83
N ASN A 62 -7.30 -2.24 16.03
CA ASN A 62 -7.92 -1.63 17.21
C ASN A 62 -7.00 -1.87 18.42
N SER A 63 -7.33 -1.31 19.58
CA SER A 63 -6.49 -1.44 20.79
C SER A 63 -6.24 -2.88 21.26
N ASN A 64 -6.99 -3.86 20.74
CA ASN A 64 -6.97 -5.26 21.15
C ASN A 64 -6.60 -6.23 20.02
N MET A 65 -6.38 -5.78 18.79
CA MET A 65 -6.07 -6.62 17.63
C MET A 65 -4.77 -6.18 16.97
N ARG A 66 -3.94 -7.15 16.60
CA ARG A 66 -2.78 -6.88 15.74
C ARG A 66 -3.30 -6.68 14.32
N VAL A 67 -2.91 -5.57 13.73
CA VAL A 67 -3.06 -5.30 12.30
C VAL A 67 -2.36 -6.42 11.53
N GLU A 68 -3.10 -7.16 10.68
CA GLU A 68 -2.52 -8.27 9.91
C GLU A 68 -1.61 -7.77 8.77
N ARG A 69 -1.81 -6.53 8.29
CA ARG A 69 -1.08 -5.92 7.18
C ARG A 69 -0.97 -4.41 7.32
N VAL A 70 0.17 -3.83 6.99
CA VAL A 70 0.29 -2.37 6.83
C VAL A 70 -0.72 -1.97 5.75
N PHE A 71 -1.74 -1.20 6.15
CA PHE A 71 -2.78 -0.71 5.26
C PHE A 71 -2.38 0.70 4.82
N ASP A 72 -1.94 0.83 3.57
CA ASP A 72 -1.48 2.09 2.97
C ASP A 72 -2.60 2.82 2.19
N GLY A 73 -3.84 2.39 2.37
CA GLY A 73 -5.02 2.94 1.68
C GLY A 73 -5.34 2.28 0.34
N TYR A 74 -6.25 2.90 -0.40
CA TYR A 74 -6.66 2.48 -1.74
C TYR A 74 -6.46 3.60 -2.74
N LYS A 75 -5.91 3.25 -3.90
CA LYS A 75 -5.82 4.14 -5.06
C LYS A 75 -6.87 3.72 -6.08
N VAL A 76 -7.77 4.65 -6.42
CA VAL A 76 -8.93 4.41 -7.28
C VAL A 76 -8.75 5.18 -8.58
N ALA A 77 -8.55 4.43 -9.65
CA ALA A 77 -8.49 4.93 -11.01
C ALA A 77 -9.82 5.58 -11.41
N VAL A 78 -9.79 6.78 -11.97
CA VAL A 78 -10.95 7.49 -12.50
C VAL A 78 -10.85 7.63 -14.01
N GLN A 79 -11.89 7.18 -14.73
CA GLN A 79 -12.08 7.50 -16.14
C GLN A 79 -13.18 8.57 -16.26
N ALA A 80 -12.79 9.75 -16.73
CA ALA A 80 -13.72 10.84 -16.98
C ALA A 80 -14.29 10.79 -18.41
N TRP A 81 -15.62 10.84 -18.53
CA TRP A 81 -16.35 10.88 -19.79
C TRP A 81 -17.10 12.21 -19.89
N VAL A 82 -16.73 13.06 -20.84
CA VAL A 82 -17.32 14.38 -21.02
C VAL A 82 -18.20 14.39 -22.27
N TYR A 83 -19.49 14.65 -22.10
CA TYR A 83 -20.42 14.69 -23.22
C TYR A 83 -20.56 16.10 -23.78
N ARG A 84 -20.60 16.21 -25.11
CA ARG A 84 -20.85 17.43 -25.88
C ARG A 84 -22.03 17.19 -26.83
N LYS A 85 -22.57 18.28 -27.38
CA LYS A 85 -23.52 18.17 -28.50
C LYS A 85 -22.86 17.54 -29.72
N ASP A 86 -23.67 17.03 -30.65
CA ASP A 86 -23.20 16.37 -31.87
C ASP A 86 -22.31 17.28 -32.74
N ASP A 87 -22.55 18.59 -32.69
CA ASP A 87 -21.74 19.61 -33.38
C ASP A 87 -20.42 19.95 -32.66
N GLY A 88 -20.11 19.26 -31.55
CA GLY A 88 -18.93 19.48 -30.71
C GLY A 88 -19.05 20.68 -29.77
N THR A 89 -20.19 21.38 -29.74
CA THR A 89 -20.43 22.50 -28.82
C THR A 89 -20.97 22.02 -27.47
N GLY A 90 -20.96 22.90 -26.48
CA GLY A 90 -21.43 22.60 -25.12
C GLY A 90 -20.43 23.10 -24.08
N THR A 91 -20.94 23.52 -22.93
CA THR A 91 -20.09 23.85 -21.79
C THR A 91 -19.68 22.55 -21.12
N VAL A 92 -18.39 22.27 -21.12
CA VAL A 92 -17.82 21.06 -20.54
C VAL A 92 -16.69 21.43 -19.59
N PRO A 93 -16.44 20.63 -18.55
CA PRO A 93 -15.26 20.80 -17.72
C PRO A 93 -14.00 20.52 -18.56
N GLU A 94 -12.96 21.31 -18.31
CA GLU A 94 -11.62 21.03 -18.83
C GLU A 94 -10.94 19.97 -17.96
N ASP A 95 -9.87 19.35 -18.46
CA ASP A 95 -9.08 18.35 -17.72
C ASP A 95 -8.65 18.88 -16.36
N SER A 96 -8.24 20.14 -16.29
CA SER A 96 -7.87 20.82 -15.06
C SER A 96 -9.01 21.04 -14.08
N ASP A 97 -10.25 21.23 -14.56
CA ASP A 97 -11.43 21.31 -13.68
C ASP A 97 -11.67 19.93 -13.02
N ILE A 98 -11.49 18.84 -13.79
CA ILE A 98 -11.68 17.46 -13.28
C ILE A 98 -10.56 17.09 -12.30
N MET A 99 -9.30 17.43 -12.61
CA MET A 99 -8.19 17.17 -11.68
C MET A 99 -8.36 17.92 -10.36
N ASN A 100 -8.76 19.18 -10.40
CA ASN A 100 -9.03 19.95 -9.18
C ASN A 100 -10.23 19.42 -8.39
N LEU A 101 -11.26 18.91 -9.07
CA LEU A 101 -12.35 18.17 -8.42
C LEU A 101 -11.82 16.95 -7.65
N LEU A 102 -10.97 16.14 -8.28
CA LEU A 102 -10.37 14.95 -7.64
C LEU A 102 -9.44 15.32 -6.49
N ASN A 103 -8.62 16.36 -6.63
CA ASN A 103 -7.75 16.84 -5.55
C ASN A 103 -8.56 17.29 -4.32
N VAL A 104 -9.62 18.06 -4.51
CA VAL A 104 -10.49 18.48 -3.40
C VAL A 104 -11.24 17.29 -2.80
N ALA A 105 -11.67 16.31 -3.60
CA ALA A 105 -12.26 15.08 -3.09
C ALA A 105 -11.27 14.27 -2.23
N ASN A 106 -10.01 14.15 -2.67
CA ASN A 106 -8.92 13.50 -1.93
C ASN A 106 -8.61 14.22 -0.61
N GLU A 107 -8.57 15.56 -0.62
CA GLU A 107 -8.40 16.36 0.60
C GLU A 107 -9.53 16.09 1.61
N ILE A 108 -10.78 16.03 1.14
CA ILE A 108 -11.93 15.72 1.98
C ILE A 108 -11.79 14.30 2.55
N LEU A 109 -11.52 13.29 1.73
CA LEU A 109 -11.35 11.90 2.20
C LEU A 109 -10.23 11.78 3.24
N LYS A 110 -9.07 12.38 2.97
CA LYS A 110 -7.93 12.42 3.89
C LYS A 110 -8.28 13.11 5.20
N ALA A 111 -8.97 14.25 5.17
CA ALA A 111 -9.41 14.95 6.37
C ALA A 111 -10.40 14.13 7.22
N ASN A 112 -11.13 13.20 6.59
CA ASN A 112 -12.05 12.27 7.27
C ASN A 112 -11.39 10.94 7.65
N GLY A 113 -10.09 10.80 7.43
CA GLY A 113 -9.36 9.57 7.67
C GLY A 113 -9.82 8.40 6.80
N VAL A 114 -10.48 8.67 5.66
CA VAL A 114 -10.79 7.66 4.65
C VAL A 114 -9.58 7.58 3.72
N GLN A 115 -8.83 6.49 3.82
CA GLN A 115 -7.60 6.25 3.06
C GLN A 115 -7.94 5.78 1.64
N VAL A 116 -8.59 6.65 0.88
CA VAL A 116 -8.88 6.48 -0.54
C VAL A 116 -8.31 7.69 -1.27
N GLN A 117 -7.58 7.45 -2.36
CA GLN A 117 -7.03 8.47 -3.24
C GLN A 117 -7.51 8.20 -4.66
N PHE A 118 -8.18 9.18 -5.26
CA PHE A 118 -8.55 9.18 -6.66
C PHE A 118 -7.42 9.75 -7.51
N TYR A 119 -7.22 9.16 -8.68
CA TYR A 119 -6.33 9.69 -9.72
C TYR A 119 -6.99 9.49 -11.09
N LEU A 120 -6.65 10.34 -12.06
CA LEU A 120 -7.21 10.25 -13.40
C LEU A 120 -6.34 9.31 -14.22
N LEU A 121 -6.92 8.29 -14.88
CA LEU A 121 -6.12 7.28 -15.59
C LEU A 121 -5.21 7.85 -16.68
N CYS A 122 -5.70 8.85 -17.42
CA CYS A 122 -5.01 9.51 -18.53
C CYS A 122 -5.73 10.82 -18.90
N ASN A 123 -6.52 10.75 -19.99
CA ASN A 123 -7.21 11.88 -20.60
C ASN A 123 -8.69 11.78 -20.32
N VAL A 124 -9.31 12.95 -20.25
CA VAL A 124 -10.75 13.08 -20.29
C VAL A 124 -11.25 12.69 -21.68
N ILE A 125 -12.10 11.66 -21.77
CA ILE A 125 -12.65 11.22 -23.05
C ILE A 125 -13.88 12.06 -23.37
N SER A 126 -13.77 12.89 -24.42
CA SER A 126 -14.88 13.71 -24.87
C SER A 126 -15.69 13.04 -25.98
N ILE A 127 -17.00 12.92 -25.79
CA ILE A 127 -17.95 12.26 -26.70
C ILE A 127 -18.95 13.29 -27.22
N ASN A 128 -19.09 13.40 -28.54
CA ASN A 128 -20.10 14.25 -29.16
C ASN A 128 -21.38 13.43 -29.36
N LYS A 129 -22.34 13.55 -28.43
CA LYS A 129 -23.62 12.86 -28.44
C LYS A 129 -24.68 13.70 -27.71
N THR A 130 -25.49 14.47 -28.45
CA THR A 130 -26.50 15.39 -27.87
C THR A 130 -27.44 14.68 -26.90
N LEU A 131 -27.83 13.45 -27.23
CA LEU A 131 -28.66 12.59 -26.38
C LEU A 131 -28.12 12.46 -24.96
N PHE A 132 -26.83 12.14 -24.82
CA PHE A 132 -26.18 11.94 -23.52
C PHE A 132 -25.70 13.25 -22.90
N HIS A 133 -25.48 14.28 -23.72
CA HIS A 133 -25.12 15.60 -23.21
C HIS A 133 -26.30 16.29 -22.54
N SER A 134 -27.49 16.33 -23.14
CA SER A 134 -28.59 17.19 -22.64
C SER A 134 -30.01 16.67 -22.89
N GLU A 135 -30.20 15.39 -23.23
CA GLU A 135 -31.53 14.82 -23.51
C GLU A 135 -31.72 13.46 -22.81
N ILE A 136 -31.07 13.29 -21.65
CA ILE A 136 -31.34 12.15 -20.76
C ILE A 136 -32.64 12.46 -20.02
N GLU A 137 -33.72 11.80 -20.42
CA GLU A 137 -35.07 11.96 -19.86
C GLU A 137 -35.56 10.68 -19.16
N THR A 138 -34.89 9.55 -19.38
CA THR A 138 -35.30 8.23 -18.88
C THR A 138 -34.12 7.45 -18.32
N ASP A 139 -34.39 6.58 -17.34
CA ASP A 139 -33.37 5.68 -16.78
C ASP A 139 -32.73 4.80 -17.83
N ARG A 140 -33.49 4.37 -18.83
CA ARG A 140 -32.95 3.59 -19.94
C ARG A 140 -31.89 4.35 -20.74
N GLN A 141 -32.06 5.67 -20.96
CA GLN A 141 -31.04 6.48 -21.65
C GLN A 141 -29.79 6.63 -20.78
N PHE A 142 -29.97 6.81 -19.48
CA PHE A 142 -28.88 6.84 -18.51
C PHE A 142 -28.09 5.53 -18.50
N GLU A 143 -28.76 4.38 -18.37
CA GLU A 143 -28.13 3.06 -18.42
C GLU A 143 -27.40 2.79 -19.73
N ASN A 144 -27.95 3.24 -20.87
CA ASN A 144 -27.28 3.12 -22.16
C ASN A 144 -26.01 3.96 -22.21
N MET A 145 -26.03 5.18 -21.65
CA MET A 145 -24.85 6.05 -21.59
C MET A 145 -23.71 5.39 -20.81
N LEU A 146 -24.02 4.88 -19.62
CA LEU A 146 -23.04 4.19 -18.78
C LEU A 146 -22.51 2.94 -19.49
N ARG A 147 -23.39 2.11 -20.06
CA ARG A 147 -22.99 0.86 -20.75
C ARG A 147 -22.16 1.08 -22.00
N GLU A 148 -22.45 2.12 -22.78
CA GLU A 148 -21.72 2.43 -24.02
C GLU A 148 -20.32 2.97 -23.75
N ASN A 149 -20.09 3.60 -22.60
CA ASN A 149 -18.83 4.28 -22.28
C ASN A 149 -18.36 3.87 -20.88
N ASN A 150 -17.67 2.75 -20.79
CA ASN A 150 -17.27 2.18 -19.51
C ASN A 150 -15.88 1.57 -19.61
N ASP A 151 -14.97 1.98 -18.74
CA ASP A 151 -13.75 1.23 -18.46
C ASP A 151 -14.00 0.33 -17.25
N PRO A 152 -13.97 -1.00 -17.41
CA PRO A 152 -14.29 -1.92 -16.32
C PRO A 152 -13.20 -1.99 -15.23
N ASN A 153 -12.05 -1.33 -15.41
CA ASN A 153 -10.96 -1.23 -14.44
C ASN A 153 -10.87 0.17 -13.78
N ALA A 154 -11.90 1.01 -13.94
CA ALA A 154 -11.92 2.38 -13.40
C ALA A 154 -13.28 2.70 -12.76
N LEU A 155 -13.29 3.72 -11.89
CA LEU A 155 -14.48 4.47 -11.53
C LEU A 155 -14.86 5.38 -12.71
N ASN A 156 -15.99 5.11 -13.34
CA ASN A 156 -16.44 5.84 -14.53
C ASN A 156 -17.28 7.05 -14.12
N VAL A 157 -16.81 8.24 -14.47
CA VAL A 157 -17.44 9.50 -14.08
C VAL A 157 -17.91 10.24 -15.32
N HIS A 158 -19.23 10.36 -15.46
CA HIS A 158 -19.89 10.91 -16.64
C HIS A 158 -20.33 12.35 -16.40
N PHE A 159 -19.78 13.29 -17.15
CA PHE A 159 -20.11 14.71 -17.06
C PHE A 159 -21.14 15.06 -18.13
N VAL A 160 -22.39 15.27 -17.70
CA VAL A 160 -23.53 15.60 -18.57
C VAL A 160 -24.06 16.99 -18.26
N ARG A 161 -24.78 17.63 -19.18
CA ARG A 161 -25.40 18.93 -18.93
C ARG A 161 -26.79 18.76 -18.33
N ASP A 162 -27.11 19.61 -17.36
CA ASP A 162 -28.45 19.78 -16.81
C ASP A 162 -29.47 20.14 -17.90
N ASN A 163 -30.51 19.33 -18.04
CA ASN A 163 -31.58 19.48 -19.01
C ASN A 163 -32.99 19.55 -18.36
N ASN A 164 -33.10 19.97 -17.09
CA ASN A 164 -34.28 19.88 -16.22
C ASN A 164 -34.42 18.54 -15.50
N SER A 165 -33.31 17.85 -15.23
CA SER A 165 -33.37 16.65 -14.41
C SER A 165 -33.32 17.02 -12.93
N ASP A 166 -34.22 16.46 -12.11
CA ASP A 166 -34.31 16.71 -10.66
C ASP A 166 -33.12 16.14 -9.85
N TRP A 167 -32.01 15.79 -10.50
CA TRP A 167 -30.84 15.15 -9.90
C TRP A 167 -29.55 15.94 -10.17
N SER A 168 -28.65 15.97 -9.18
CA SER A 168 -27.33 16.60 -9.28
C SER A 168 -26.20 15.63 -9.65
N GLY A 169 -26.42 14.37 -9.28
CA GLY A 169 -25.71 13.20 -9.73
C GLY A 169 -26.65 11.99 -9.71
N LYS A 170 -26.23 10.92 -10.37
CA LYS A 170 -26.93 9.63 -10.42
C LYS A 170 -25.88 8.53 -10.55
N ALA A 171 -25.94 7.54 -9.69
CA ALA A 171 -24.97 6.46 -9.61
C ALA A 171 -25.60 5.09 -9.83
N ASN A 172 -24.74 4.15 -10.20
CA ASN A 172 -25.02 2.71 -10.19
C ASN A 172 -24.41 2.10 -8.93
N PHE A 173 -25.17 1.24 -8.25
CA PHE A 173 -24.67 0.38 -7.17
C PHE A 173 -23.75 -0.72 -7.73
N THR A 174 -23.10 -1.47 -6.84
CA THR A 174 -22.15 -2.52 -7.26
C THR A 174 -22.82 -3.70 -7.98
N ASN A 175 -24.12 -3.89 -7.81
CA ASN A 175 -24.93 -4.91 -8.48
C ASN A 175 -25.50 -4.45 -9.84
N ASP A 176 -25.42 -3.16 -10.15
CA ASP A 176 -25.89 -2.59 -11.41
C ASP A 176 -24.94 -2.88 -12.59
N LYS A 177 -25.37 -2.52 -13.81
CA LYS A 177 -24.64 -2.85 -15.04
C LYS A 177 -24.55 -1.65 -16.00
N PRO A 178 -23.39 -0.98 -16.08
CA PRO A 178 -22.11 -1.34 -15.43
C PRO A 178 -22.06 -0.92 -13.94
N PRO A 179 -21.29 -1.64 -13.10
CA PRO A 179 -21.00 -1.20 -11.73
C PRO A 179 -19.95 -0.07 -11.76
N TYR A 180 -19.80 0.64 -10.64
CA TYR A 180 -18.76 1.66 -10.45
C TYR A 180 -18.81 2.82 -11.45
N SER A 181 -20.03 3.23 -11.79
CA SER A 181 -20.28 4.27 -12.76
C SER A 181 -21.30 5.25 -12.21
N PHE A 182 -21.06 6.54 -12.40
CA PHE A 182 -22.04 7.57 -12.05
C PHE A 182 -21.92 8.77 -12.98
N ALA A 183 -22.99 9.55 -13.06
CA ALA A 183 -23.02 10.83 -13.76
C ALA A 183 -23.16 12.00 -12.80
N MET A 184 -22.65 13.14 -13.23
CA MET A 184 -22.78 14.42 -12.55
C MET A 184 -22.93 15.57 -13.55
N ILE A 185 -23.57 16.64 -13.08
CA ILE A 185 -23.84 17.80 -13.91
C ILE A 185 -22.59 18.67 -14.13
N THR A 186 -22.28 18.97 -15.39
CA THR A 186 -21.12 19.77 -15.85
C THR A 186 -21.11 21.19 -15.27
N SER A 187 -22.26 21.79 -15.01
CA SER A 187 -22.38 23.16 -14.48
C SER A 187 -21.81 23.29 -13.06
N PHE A 188 -21.63 22.19 -12.31
CA PHE A 188 -20.95 22.23 -11.02
C PHE A 188 -19.43 22.26 -11.15
N VAL A 189 -18.90 21.73 -12.25
CA VAL A 189 -17.46 21.46 -12.43
C VAL A 189 -16.81 22.45 -13.40
N SER A 190 -17.51 22.92 -14.43
CA SER A 190 -16.91 23.78 -15.46
C SER A 190 -16.54 25.18 -14.93
N GLY A 191 -15.28 25.59 -15.13
CA GLY A 191 -14.77 26.90 -14.70
C GLY A 191 -14.58 27.01 -13.20
N ILE A 192 -14.30 25.89 -12.52
CA ILE A 192 -13.95 25.88 -11.10
C ILE A 192 -12.53 26.36 -10.84
N ASN A 193 -11.75 26.71 -11.85
CA ASN A 193 -10.36 27.17 -11.68
C ASN A 193 -10.22 28.69 -11.50
N THR A 194 -11.32 29.41 -11.25
CA THR A 194 -11.30 30.86 -10.99
C THR A 194 -11.11 31.18 -9.50
N PRO A 195 -10.48 32.29 -9.06
CA PRO A 195 -10.21 32.57 -7.64
C PRO A 195 -11.43 32.66 -6.69
N ILE A 196 -12.66 32.69 -7.22
CA ILE A 196 -13.93 32.71 -6.46
C ILE A 196 -14.40 31.27 -6.12
N SER A 197 -13.60 30.24 -6.44
CA SER A 197 -14.08 28.87 -6.68
C SER A 197 -13.98 27.85 -5.56
N LEU A 198 -13.28 28.08 -4.44
CA LEU A 198 -13.06 26.98 -3.47
C LEU A 198 -14.37 26.39 -2.94
N ASP A 199 -15.37 27.24 -2.66
CA ASP A 199 -16.70 26.77 -2.27
C ASP A 199 -17.39 25.99 -3.40
N ARG A 200 -17.20 26.39 -4.65
CA ARG A 200 -17.75 25.70 -5.82
C ARG A 200 -17.08 24.33 -6.02
N GLN A 201 -15.76 24.27 -5.90
CA GLN A 201 -14.98 23.03 -5.94
C GLN A 201 -15.41 22.08 -4.84
N ARG A 202 -15.56 22.57 -3.60
CA ARG A 202 -16.06 21.78 -2.47
C ARG A 202 -17.48 21.27 -2.66
N ARG A 203 -18.37 22.07 -3.26
CA ARG A 203 -19.73 21.62 -3.61
C ARG A 203 -19.70 20.53 -4.69
N ALA A 204 -18.86 20.68 -5.70
CA ALA A 204 -18.69 19.67 -6.75
C ALA A 204 -18.09 18.37 -6.19
N ALA A 205 -17.05 18.47 -5.35
CA ALA A 205 -16.44 17.34 -4.65
C ALA A 205 -17.41 16.66 -3.69
N SER A 206 -18.28 17.42 -3.02
CA SER A 206 -19.36 16.85 -2.21
C SER A 206 -20.31 15.99 -3.03
N THR A 207 -20.74 16.46 -4.21
CA THR A 207 -21.58 15.64 -5.11
C THR A 207 -20.80 14.43 -5.62
N PHE A 208 -19.54 14.61 -6.03
CA PHE A 208 -18.67 13.51 -6.45
C PHE A 208 -18.59 12.40 -5.40
N LEU A 209 -18.29 12.77 -4.16
CA LEU A 209 -18.16 11.81 -3.06
C LEU A 209 -19.49 11.17 -2.69
N HIS A 210 -20.61 11.88 -2.86
CA HIS A 210 -21.95 11.34 -2.66
C HIS A 210 -22.26 10.23 -3.65
N GLU A 211 -22.06 10.49 -4.95
CA GLU A 211 -22.26 9.48 -5.99
C GLU A 211 -21.27 8.33 -5.88
N PHE A 212 -20.01 8.62 -5.52
CA PHE A 212 -19.02 7.59 -5.18
C PHE A 212 -19.47 6.72 -4.00
N GLY A 213 -20.12 7.29 -3.00
CA GLY A 213 -20.69 6.52 -1.90
C GLY A 213 -21.71 5.50 -2.40
N HIS A 214 -22.60 5.89 -3.32
CA HIS A 214 -23.53 4.97 -3.95
C HIS A 214 -22.83 3.88 -4.77
N THR A 215 -21.75 4.20 -5.50
CA THR A 215 -20.99 3.15 -6.20
C THR A 215 -20.31 2.16 -5.25
N MET A 216 -20.27 2.47 -3.96
CA MET A 216 -19.80 1.60 -2.87
C MET A 216 -20.95 1.04 -2.00
N ASP A 217 -22.17 1.03 -2.53
CA ASP A 217 -23.41 0.58 -1.86
C ASP A 217 -23.79 1.33 -0.59
N LEU A 218 -23.32 2.56 -0.42
CA LEU A 218 -23.87 3.43 0.60
C LEU A 218 -25.24 3.93 0.14
N LEU A 219 -26.22 3.82 1.03
CA LEU A 219 -27.54 4.37 0.84
C LEU A 219 -27.61 5.81 1.35
N HIS A 220 -28.66 6.54 0.97
CA HIS A 220 -28.91 7.83 1.59
C HIS A 220 -29.25 7.65 3.06
N THR A 221 -28.81 8.59 3.90
CA THR A 221 -29.11 8.54 5.35
C THR A 221 -30.61 8.53 5.65
N HIS A 222 -31.43 9.13 4.79
CA HIS A 222 -32.89 9.21 4.93
C HIS A 222 -33.67 8.09 4.24
N GLN A 223 -32.98 7.12 3.60
CA GLN A 223 -33.63 6.15 2.74
C GLN A 223 -34.58 5.25 3.54
N GLY A 224 -35.88 5.39 3.31
CA GLY A 224 -36.89 4.52 3.88
C GLY A 224 -36.90 3.14 3.22
N ARG A 225 -37.39 2.13 3.95
CA ARG A 225 -37.62 0.79 3.38
C ARG A 225 -38.75 0.82 2.34
N TRP A 226 -38.73 -0.08 1.35
CA TRP A 226 -39.74 -0.13 0.30
C TRP A 226 -41.16 -0.14 0.88
N GLY A 227 -42.02 0.79 0.42
CA GLY A 227 -43.39 0.99 0.91
C GLY A 227 -43.52 1.91 2.13
N CYS A 228 -42.56 2.82 2.34
CA CYS A 228 -42.71 4.03 3.15
C CYS A 228 -43.07 5.23 2.26
N GLY A 229 -44.29 5.30 1.70
CA GLY A 229 -44.72 6.43 0.86
C GLY A 229 -43.67 6.83 -0.19
N ASP A 230 -43.39 8.14 -0.29
CA ASP A 230 -42.39 8.77 -1.17
C ASP A 230 -40.92 8.33 -0.91
N GLY A 231 -40.69 7.29 -0.10
CA GLY A 231 -39.36 6.78 0.26
C GLY A 231 -38.78 7.39 1.54
N ASP A 232 -39.53 8.26 2.22
CA ASP A 232 -39.04 9.04 3.35
C ASP A 232 -39.16 8.29 4.69
N ASN A 233 -38.05 8.22 5.42
CA ASN A 233 -38.02 7.61 6.75
C ASN A 233 -38.98 8.29 7.76
N GLY A 234 -39.15 9.61 7.68
CA GLY A 234 -40.07 10.35 8.56
C GLY A 234 -41.54 9.90 8.43
N ALA A 235 -41.94 9.45 7.24
CA ALA A 235 -43.30 8.98 6.95
C ALA A 235 -43.47 7.46 7.13
N CYS A 236 -42.40 6.73 7.45
CA CYS A 236 -42.46 5.28 7.63
C CYS A 236 -43.32 4.88 8.85
N GLY A 237 -44.07 3.79 8.71
CA GLY A 237 -44.71 3.12 9.85
C GLY A 237 -43.70 2.40 10.76
N ASN A 238 -44.14 2.05 11.97
CA ASN A 238 -43.27 1.55 13.06
C ASN A 238 -42.30 0.41 12.69
N CYS A 239 -42.63 -0.44 11.73
CA CYS A 239 -41.78 -1.59 11.35
C CYS A 239 -40.72 -1.26 10.28
N LYS A 240 -40.84 -0.11 9.63
CA LYS A 240 -39.97 0.33 8.52
C LYS A 240 -39.23 1.63 8.81
N GLN A 241 -39.63 2.35 9.86
CA GLN A 241 -38.93 3.55 10.29
C GLN A 241 -37.60 3.17 10.95
N GLU A 242 -36.58 3.89 10.59
CA GLU A 242 -35.33 4.01 11.31
C GLU A 242 -35.50 5.05 12.43
N TYR A 243 -35.32 4.62 13.68
CA TYR A 243 -35.59 5.43 14.87
C TYR A 243 -34.37 6.23 15.30
N VAL A 244 -34.61 7.34 16.01
CA VAL A 244 -33.55 8.16 16.61
C VAL A 244 -32.78 7.35 17.66
N ASP A 245 -33.48 6.53 18.47
CA ASP A 245 -32.83 5.55 19.35
C ASP A 245 -32.19 4.44 18.50
N ARG A 246 -30.87 4.50 18.37
CA ARG A 246 -30.08 3.56 17.55
C ARG A 246 -30.05 2.14 18.10
N GLU A 247 -30.51 1.91 19.34
CA GLU A 247 -30.63 0.57 19.95
C GLU A 247 -32.07 0.03 19.90
N ARG A 248 -33.01 0.79 19.30
CA ARG A 248 -34.41 0.42 19.21
C ARG A 248 -34.58 -0.90 18.46
N ARG A 249 -35.06 -1.93 19.17
CA ARG A 249 -35.43 -3.22 18.55
C ARG A 249 -36.86 -3.20 18.05
N LEU A 250 -37.11 -3.73 16.85
CA LEU A 250 -38.46 -3.79 16.29
C LEU A 250 -39.36 -4.73 17.13
N GLY A 251 -40.56 -4.26 17.48
CA GLY A 251 -41.46 -4.95 18.41
C GLY A 251 -42.25 -6.11 17.80
N LEU A 252 -43.05 -6.79 18.63
CA LEU A 252 -43.89 -7.96 18.27
C LEU A 252 -44.85 -7.73 17.09
N GLY A 253 -45.22 -6.48 16.82
CA GLY A 253 -46.07 -6.12 15.68
C GLY A 253 -45.40 -6.29 14.31
N CYS A 254 -44.07 -6.46 14.28
CA CYS A 254 -43.30 -6.67 13.07
C CYS A 254 -43.06 -8.18 12.87
N VAL A 255 -44.08 -8.89 12.39
CA VAL A 255 -44.18 -10.37 12.39
C VAL A 255 -42.97 -11.07 11.76
N VAL A 256 -42.33 -10.46 10.76
CA VAL A 256 -41.14 -11.05 10.08
C VAL A 256 -39.87 -10.95 10.94
N THR A 257 -39.69 -9.88 11.72
CA THR A 257 -38.48 -9.67 12.55
C THR A 257 -38.53 -10.35 13.91
N TRP A 258 -39.73 -10.75 14.36
CA TRP A 258 -39.86 -11.52 15.58
C TRP A 258 -39.25 -12.92 15.48
N LEU A 259 -39.34 -13.55 14.29
CA LEU A 259 -38.76 -14.87 14.05
C LEU A 259 -37.23 -14.86 14.01
N THR A 260 -36.60 -13.70 13.82
CA THR A 260 -35.14 -13.52 13.74
C THR A 260 -34.52 -12.97 15.02
N GLY A 261 -35.24 -12.94 16.15
CA GLY A 261 -34.67 -12.59 17.45
C GLY A 261 -34.64 -11.09 17.77
N GLY A 262 -35.45 -10.28 17.08
CA GLY A 262 -35.62 -8.84 17.39
C GLY A 262 -34.42 -8.01 16.96
N LEU A 263 -34.28 -7.81 15.65
CA LEU A 263 -33.23 -6.98 15.05
C LEU A 263 -33.35 -5.51 15.49
N VAL A 264 -32.20 -4.83 15.54
CA VAL A 264 -32.11 -3.39 15.78
C VAL A 264 -32.59 -2.65 14.53
N ALA A 265 -33.46 -1.65 14.67
CA ALA A 265 -34.11 -0.97 13.55
C ALA A 265 -33.11 -0.31 12.60
N SER A 266 -32.04 0.27 13.15
CA SER A 266 -30.95 0.95 12.44
C SER A 266 -30.03 0.02 11.64
N GLU A 267 -30.10 -1.30 11.83
CA GLU A 267 -29.34 -2.27 11.01
C GLU A 267 -30.17 -2.79 9.82
N ARG A 268 -31.41 -2.30 9.65
CA ARG A 268 -32.40 -2.85 8.72
C ARG A 268 -33.18 -1.79 7.94
N ASN A 269 -33.46 -0.67 8.59
CA ASN A 269 -34.17 0.47 8.03
C ASN A 269 -33.17 1.62 7.88
N GLY A 270 -33.53 2.67 7.12
CA GLY A 270 -32.61 3.77 6.87
C GLY A 270 -31.53 3.34 5.89
N ASP A 271 -30.31 3.81 6.13
CA ASP A 271 -29.11 3.38 5.42
C ASP A 271 -28.52 2.05 5.94
N MET A 272 -29.17 1.43 6.94
CA MET A 272 -28.75 0.19 7.61
C MET A 272 -27.43 0.29 8.41
N LEU A 273 -27.02 1.50 8.80
CA LEU A 273 -25.78 1.74 9.54
C LEU A 273 -26.06 2.36 10.92
N ARG A 274 -25.70 1.67 11.99
CA ARG A 274 -25.97 2.12 13.36
C ARG A 274 -25.25 3.40 13.77
N ASP A 275 -24.10 3.68 13.17
CA ASP A 275 -23.28 4.83 13.51
C ASP A 275 -23.62 6.11 12.73
N THR A 276 -24.56 6.03 11.78
CA THR A 276 -25.24 7.19 11.20
C THR A 276 -26.46 7.52 12.06
N GLN A 277 -26.74 8.80 12.26
CA GLN A 277 -27.94 9.22 12.99
C GLN A 277 -29.15 9.14 12.07
N ALA A 278 -30.30 8.75 12.63
CA ALA A 278 -31.52 8.58 11.85
C ALA A 278 -31.97 9.89 11.22
N ASP A 279 -32.41 9.81 9.97
CA ASP A 279 -32.69 10.98 9.14
C ASP A 279 -34.13 10.95 8.61
N PRO A 280 -34.97 11.98 8.86
CA PRO A 280 -36.38 11.98 8.49
C PRO A 280 -36.68 12.28 7.01
N ASN A 281 -35.67 12.48 6.17
CA ASN A 281 -35.69 13.17 4.85
C ASN A 281 -35.12 14.60 4.93
N LEU A 282 -33.86 14.68 5.37
CA LEU A 282 -33.08 15.90 5.46
C LEU A 282 -32.77 16.48 4.08
N ASP A 283 -33.60 17.42 3.66
CA ASP A 283 -33.37 18.32 2.54
C ASP A 283 -32.58 19.59 2.96
N PHE A 284 -31.85 20.19 2.02
CA PHE A 284 -31.07 21.42 2.20
C PHE A 284 -31.87 22.61 2.77
N ARG A 285 -33.19 22.64 2.59
CA ARG A 285 -34.11 23.65 3.16
C ARG A 285 -34.20 23.58 4.68
N TRP A 286 -33.91 22.42 5.29
CA TRP A 286 -33.97 22.20 6.74
C TRP A 286 -32.62 22.44 7.43
N ILE A 287 -31.74 23.21 6.80
CA ILE A 287 -30.42 23.54 7.34
C ILE A 287 -30.24 25.06 7.34
N ASP A 288 -29.73 25.60 8.44
CA ASP A 288 -29.38 27.01 8.54
C ASP A 288 -28.22 27.37 7.60
N ASN A 289 -28.27 28.58 7.04
CA ASN A 289 -27.35 29.07 6.01
C ASN A 289 -25.87 28.70 6.29
N ASP A 290 -25.17 28.38 5.20
CA ASP A 290 -23.88 27.69 4.96
C ASP A 290 -22.77 27.72 6.03
N SER A 291 -22.76 28.68 6.94
CA SER A 291 -21.72 28.78 7.97
C SER A 291 -21.97 27.88 9.19
N SER A 292 -23.23 27.66 9.59
CA SER A 292 -23.54 26.92 10.83
C SER A 292 -23.79 25.43 10.57
N CYS A 293 -24.50 25.11 9.49
CA CYS A 293 -24.92 23.74 9.15
C CYS A 293 -25.79 23.09 10.22
N ASN A 294 -26.59 23.88 10.94
CA ASN A 294 -27.49 23.35 11.97
C ASN A 294 -28.80 22.89 11.34
N TYR A 295 -29.30 21.74 11.79
CA TYR A 295 -30.64 21.27 11.45
C TYR A 295 -31.71 22.16 12.08
N ARG A 296 -32.78 22.46 11.34
CA ARG A 296 -33.93 23.25 11.81
C ARG A 296 -35.24 22.55 11.47
N LEU A 297 -36.19 22.64 12.39
CA LEU A 297 -37.53 22.07 12.23
C LEU A 297 -38.46 22.92 11.36
N SER A 298 -38.08 24.17 11.08
CA SER A 298 -38.86 25.10 10.26
C SER A 298 -37.97 26.14 9.56
N PHE A 299 -38.40 26.62 8.40
CA PHE A 299 -37.77 27.73 7.68
C PHE A 299 -38.81 28.72 7.13
N ILE A 300 -38.36 29.93 6.80
CA ILE A 300 -39.19 30.93 6.12
C ILE A 300 -38.90 30.85 4.61
N ASP A 301 -39.91 30.59 3.79
CA ASP A 301 -39.77 30.50 2.34
C ASP A 301 -39.54 31.88 1.68
N GLY A 302 -39.25 31.89 0.38
CA GLY A 302 -38.94 33.12 -0.37
C GLY A 302 -40.07 34.15 -0.45
N ILE A 303 -41.27 33.83 0.02
CA ILE A 303 -42.43 34.73 0.09
C ILE A 303 -42.90 34.99 1.53
N GLY A 304 -42.14 34.53 2.53
CA GLY A 304 -42.36 34.84 3.94
C GLY A 304 -43.22 33.84 4.72
N ASN A 305 -43.61 32.69 4.14
CA ASN A 305 -44.35 31.67 4.90
C ASN A 305 -43.39 30.79 5.71
N THR A 306 -43.79 30.45 6.93
CA THR A 306 -43.07 29.45 7.73
C THR A 306 -43.48 28.05 7.26
N GLN A 307 -42.52 27.32 6.70
CA GLN A 307 -42.64 25.90 6.38
C GLN A 307 -42.08 25.11 7.56
N SER A 308 -42.82 24.10 8.04
CA SER A 308 -42.36 23.18 9.09
C SER A 308 -42.19 21.79 8.51
N ILE A 309 -41.27 21.00 9.06
CA ILE A 309 -41.12 19.60 8.66
C ILE A 309 -42.41 18.82 9.01
N GLU A 310 -42.87 17.97 8.10
CA GLU A 310 -44.13 17.23 8.26
C GLU A 310 -44.08 16.22 9.42
N HIS A 311 -42.87 15.69 9.71
CA HIS A 311 -42.62 14.70 10.77
C HIS A 311 -41.44 15.12 11.67
N PRO A 312 -41.64 16.04 12.64
CA PRO A 312 -40.56 16.58 13.47
C PRO A 312 -40.01 15.59 14.51
N THR A 313 -40.70 14.46 14.71
CA THR A 313 -40.30 13.38 15.62
C THR A 313 -40.43 12.02 14.94
N ASP A 314 -39.70 11.03 15.44
CA ASP A 314 -39.95 9.63 15.10
C ASP A 314 -41.27 9.11 15.71
N ASN A 315 -41.60 7.85 15.45
CA ASN A 315 -42.83 7.21 15.92
C ASN A 315 -42.83 6.93 17.44
N ASP A 316 -41.69 7.06 18.11
CA ASP A 316 -41.57 7.00 19.57
C ASP A 316 -41.65 8.42 20.19
N GLY A 317 -41.80 9.47 19.37
CA GLY A 317 -41.95 10.87 19.78
C GLY A 317 -40.63 11.59 20.04
N VAL A 318 -39.50 11.01 19.63
CA VAL A 318 -38.17 11.61 19.80
C VAL A 318 -37.88 12.54 18.62
N THR A 319 -37.47 13.77 18.90
CA THR A 319 -37.12 14.75 17.85
C THR A 319 -35.89 14.30 17.06
N TRP A 320 -35.95 14.43 15.73
CA TRP A 320 -34.84 14.09 14.85
C TRP A 320 -33.65 15.04 15.04
N THR A 321 -32.45 14.47 14.96
CA THR A 321 -31.17 15.20 14.94
C THR A 321 -30.26 14.61 13.87
N PRO A 322 -30.62 14.73 12.58
CA PRO A 322 -29.88 14.09 11.50
C PRO A 322 -28.49 14.70 11.32
N PRO A 323 -27.52 13.94 10.79
CA PRO A 323 -26.16 14.41 10.60
C PRO A 323 -26.09 15.29 9.35
N THR A 324 -26.13 16.61 9.53
CA THR A 324 -26.10 17.60 8.43
C THR A 324 -24.79 17.64 7.63
N ASN A 325 -23.78 16.94 8.14
CA ASN A 325 -22.44 16.85 7.58
C ASN A 325 -22.13 15.48 6.95
N ASN A 326 -23.06 14.54 6.95
CA ASN A 326 -22.81 13.25 6.30
C ASN A 326 -22.83 13.41 4.76
N ILE A 327 -21.82 12.87 4.06
CA ILE A 327 -21.75 12.92 2.58
C ILE A 327 -22.99 12.29 1.95
N MET A 328 -23.55 11.23 2.55
CA MET A 328 -24.72 10.51 2.03
C MET A 328 -26.07 11.16 2.39
N SER A 329 -26.07 12.30 3.07
CA SER A 329 -27.30 13.06 3.36
C SER A 329 -27.70 13.97 2.20
N TYR A 330 -28.94 14.49 2.21
CA TYR A 330 -29.39 15.56 1.30
C TYR A 330 -29.22 16.96 1.83
N SER A 331 -28.35 17.08 2.82
CA SER A 331 -27.89 18.35 3.35
C SER A 331 -27.34 19.26 2.26
N HIS A 332 -27.26 20.54 2.59
CA HIS A 332 -26.56 21.50 1.76
C HIS A 332 -25.12 21.04 1.49
N ARG A 333 -24.67 21.06 0.22
CA ARG A 333 -23.40 20.46 -0.21
C ARG A 333 -22.16 20.95 0.55
N LEU A 334 -22.13 22.22 0.96
CA LEU A 334 -21.03 22.74 1.80
C LEU A 334 -21.03 22.16 3.22
N CYS A 335 -22.19 21.77 3.73
CA CYS A 335 -22.30 21.18 5.06
C CYS A 335 -21.82 19.73 5.07
N ARG A 336 -22.10 18.98 4.00
CA ARG A 336 -21.61 17.60 3.80
C ARG A 336 -20.10 17.44 3.84
N VAL A 337 -19.33 18.52 3.66
CA VAL A 337 -17.86 18.49 3.66
C VAL A 337 -17.27 19.19 4.89
N LYS A 338 -18.10 19.50 5.90
CA LYS A 338 -17.70 20.20 7.12
C LYS A 338 -17.59 19.21 8.29
N ASN A 339 -16.37 18.97 8.79
CA ASN A 339 -16.05 18.24 10.03
C ASN A 339 -16.77 16.88 10.19
N ASN A 340 -16.18 15.80 9.66
CA ASN A 340 -16.64 14.40 9.66
C ASN A 340 -17.74 14.08 8.64
N SER A 341 -17.30 13.59 7.49
CA SER A 341 -18.11 13.11 6.40
C SER A 341 -17.60 11.73 5.94
N PHE A 342 -18.55 10.79 5.90
CA PHE A 342 -18.42 9.34 6.12
C PHE A 342 -18.26 8.93 7.58
N SER A 343 -19.22 8.15 8.08
CA SER A 343 -19.15 7.46 9.36
C SER A 343 -18.11 6.33 9.33
N ARG A 344 -17.81 5.74 10.49
CA ARG A 344 -16.86 4.63 10.58
C ARG A 344 -17.37 3.41 9.80
N MET A 345 -18.67 3.11 9.87
CA MET A 345 -19.26 2.00 9.11
C MET A 345 -19.35 2.33 7.61
N GLN A 346 -19.67 3.57 7.22
CA GLN A 346 -19.64 3.97 5.81
C GLN A 346 -18.23 3.80 5.21
N LYS A 347 -17.20 4.21 5.95
CA LYS A 347 -15.79 3.97 5.60
C LYS A 347 -15.47 2.47 5.48
N GLY A 348 -15.93 1.66 6.44
CA GLY A 348 -15.76 0.21 6.40
C GLY A 348 -16.40 -0.42 5.18
N LEU A 349 -17.59 0.03 4.76
CA LEU A 349 -18.25 -0.42 3.54
C LEU A 349 -17.49 -0.01 2.28
N ILE A 350 -17.01 1.24 2.19
CA ILE A 350 -16.17 1.69 1.08
C ILE A 350 -14.95 0.78 0.93
N TYR A 351 -14.22 0.54 2.02
CA TYR A 351 -13.04 -0.34 1.99
C TYR A 351 -13.41 -1.77 1.60
N MET A 352 -14.48 -2.30 2.19
CA MET A 352 -14.94 -3.65 1.92
C MET A 352 -15.35 -3.83 0.46
N ARG A 353 -16.01 -2.85 -0.16
CA ARG A 353 -16.35 -2.90 -1.59
C ARG A 353 -15.12 -2.80 -2.47
N LEU A 354 -14.17 -1.96 -2.09
CA LEU A 354 -12.88 -1.91 -2.78
C LEU A 354 -12.11 -3.25 -2.66
N ASP A 355 -12.31 -4.05 -1.60
CA ASP A 355 -11.52 -5.27 -1.27
C ASP A 355 -12.15 -6.59 -1.66
N ASN A 356 -13.45 -6.70 -1.52
CA ASN A 356 -14.20 -7.92 -1.80
C ASN A 356 -14.46 -8.16 -3.30
N ASP A 357 -13.80 -7.43 -4.20
CA ASP A 357 -13.54 -7.86 -5.58
C ASP A 357 -12.43 -8.95 -5.67
N ASN A 358 -12.46 -9.83 -4.66
CA ASN A 358 -11.87 -11.15 -4.65
C ASN A 358 -12.74 -12.06 -5.55
N PRO A 359 -12.17 -12.80 -6.52
CA PRO A 359 -12.85 -13.46 -7.66
C PRO A 359 -13.96 -14.51 -7.39
N ILE A 360 -14.54 -14.58 -6.20
CA ILE A 360 -15.56 -15.59 -5.86
C ILE A 360 -17.01 -15.08 -6.12
N VAL A 361 -17.25 -13.76 -6.30
CA VAL A 361 -18.61 -13.24 -6.58
C VAL A 361 -18.72 -12.29 -7.79
N ASN A 362 -17.66 -11.59 -8.20
CA ASN A 362 -17.69 -10.71 -9.39
C ASN A 362 -16.58 -11.04 -10.39
N ASN A 363 -16.87 -10.86 -11.68
CA ASN A 363 -16.10 -11.23 -12.87
C ASN A 363 -14.69 -10.58 -13.03
N GLY A 364 -13.86 -10.57 -11.98
CA GLY A 364 -12.44 -10.21 -12.07
C GLY A 364 -12.15 -8.73 -12.36
N LEU A 365 -13.12 -7.84 -12.14
CA LEU A 365 -12.90 -6.40 -12.26
C LEU A 365 -12.19 -5.90 -11.01
N ARG A 366 -10.96 -5.40 -11.18
CA ARG A 366 -10.22 -4.72 -10.11
C ARG A 366 -10.07 -3.27 -10.52
N ILE A 367 -10.66 -2.36 -9.76
CA ILE A 367 -10.38 -0.91 -9.88
C ILE A 367 -9.07 -0.54 -9.15
N ARG A 368 -8.45 -1.51 -8.46
CA ARG A 368 -7.15 -1.35 -7.83
C ARG A 368 -6.03 -1.59 -8.83
N TYR A 369 -5.18 -0.58 -9.00
CA TYR A 369 -3.84 -0.77 -9.52
C TYR A 369 -2.93 -1.30 -8.41
N ASN A 370 -1.85 -1.99 -8.80
CA ASN A 370 -0.84 -2.44 -7.86
C ASN A 370 -0.23 -1.21 -7.18
N ASP A 371 -0.10 -1.20 -5.85
CA ASP A 371 0.31 -0.05 -5.03
C ASP A 371 1.66 0.58 -5.41
N ASN A 372 2.43 -0.08 -6.28
CA ASN A 372 3.73 0.40 -6.76
C ASN A 372 3.64 1.30 -8.00
N ASP A 373 2.53 1.31 -8.74
CA ASP A 373 2.48 2.00 -10.05
C ASP A 373 2.02 3.46 -9.96
N VAL A 374 1.41 3.86 -8.83
CA VAL A 374 0.85 5.20 -8.60
C VAL A 374 1.55 5.79 -7.39
N ASP A 375 1.96 7.06 -7.41
CA ASP A 375 2.65 7.70 -6.28
C ASP A 375 1.69 8.50 -5.37
N GLU A 376 2.22 9.32 -4.46
CA GLU A 376 1.44 10.12 -3.52
C GLU A 376 1.05 11.51 -4.05
N TYR A 377 1.58 11.90 -5.22
CA TYR A 377 1.45 13.23 -5.83
C TYR A 377 0.33 13.31 -6.86
N GLU A 378 -0.16 12.17 -7.33
CA GLU A 378 -1.36 12.06 -8.14
C GLU A 378 -2.57 12.77 -7.50
N ASN A 379 -3.25 13.70 -8.20
CA ASN A 379 -3.35 13.84 -9.66
C ASN A 379 -2.57 15.03 -10.23
N ASP A 380 -1.24 14.96 -10.31
CA ASP A 380 -0.38 16.04 -10.79
C ASP A 380 -0.17 16.03 -12.31
N ASN A 381 -1.02 15.31 -13.05
CA ASN A 381 -1.06 15.24 -14.52
C ASN A 381 -1.35 16.56 -15.28
N HIS A 382 -1.40 17.71 -14.57
CA HIS A 382 -1.53 19.04 -15.16
C HIS A 382 -0.91 20.12 -14.26
N PHE A 383 -0.30 21.15 -14.86
CA PHE A 383 0.39 22.21 -14.12
C PHE A 383 -0.47 22.98 -13.11
N GLN A 384 -1.80 23.03 -13.32
CA GLN A 384 -2.73 23.67 -12.38
C GLN A 384 -3.02 22.81 -11.14
N ALA A 385 -2.79 21.50 -11.22
CA ALA A 385 -2.93 20.55 -10.12
C ALA A 385 -1.63 20.36 -9.31
N ALA A 386 -0.50 20.92 -9.78
CA ALA A 386 0.83 20.88 -9.15
C ALA A 386 0.93 21.72 -7.85
N ASP A 387 0.01 21.54 -6.90
CA ASP A 387 -0.22 22.52 -5.82
C ASP A 387 0.82 22.46 -4.68
N THR A 388 1.55 21.34 -4.54
CA THR A 388 2.62 21.26 -3.53
C THR A 388 3.86 22.02 -3.99
N THR A 389 3.92 23.31 -3.64
CA THR A 389 5.11 24.14 -3.84
C THR A 389 6.31 23.52 -3.13
N VAL A 390 7.27 23.07 -3.93
CA VAL A 390 8.51 22.45 -3.50
C VAL A 390 9.42 23.54 -2.88
N GLU A 391 9.67 23.45 -1.58
CA GLU A 391 10.63 24.33 -0.90
C GLU A 391 12.07 23.96 -1.29
N LEU A 392 12.71 24.82 -2.10
CA LEU A 392 14.10 24.63 -2.57
C LEU A 392 15.13 24.50 -1.43
N SER A 393 14.80 24.93 -0.21
CA SER A 393 15.68 24.85 0.96
C SER A 393 15.73 23.47 1.62
N ARG A 394 14.81 22.56 1.31
CA ARG A 394 14.69 21.27 2.01
C ARG A 394 15.25 20.06 1.24
N PHE A 395 16.03 20.28 0.18
CA PHE A 395 16.52 19.23 -0.73
C PHE A 395 15.45 18.16 -1.06
N PRO A 396 14.26 18.56 -1.51
CA PRO A 396 13.17 17.61 -1.71
C PRO A 396 13.51 16.70 -2.89
N ARG A 397 13.84 15.46 -2.57
CA ARG A 397 13.77 14.33 -3.50
C ARG A 397 12.36 13.77 -3.37
N ARG A 398 11.63 13.71 -4.47
CA ARG A 398 10.30 13.10 -4.52
C ARG A 398 10.37 11.85 -5.38
N HIS A 399 9.78 10.77 -4.88
CA HIS A 399 9.65 9.53 -5.63
C HIS A 399 8.36 9.59 -6.43
N HIS A 400 8.48 9.44 -7.74
CA HIS A 400 7.38 9.47 -8.67
C HIS A 400 7.33 8.18 -9.50
N THR A 401 6.17 7.89 -10.07
CA THR A 401 5.93 6.68 -10.86
C THR A 401 5.11 7.00 -12.08
N PHE A 402 5.59 6.65 -13.28
CA PHE A 402 4.73 6.65 -14.46
C PHE A 402 3.85 5.40 -14.45
N HIS A 403 2.54 5.58 -14.29
CA HIS A 403 1.58 4.50 -14.48
C HIS A 403 1.24 4.28 -15.96
N ILE A 404 1.04 3.00 -16.30
CA ILE A 404 0.45 2.59 -17.58
C ILE A 404 -1.06 2.53 -17.42
N ASP A 405 -1.79 3.19 -18.32
CA ASP A 405 -3.19 2.88 -18.53
C ASP A 405 -3.32 1.54 -19.25
N SER A 406 -3.91 0.57 -18.55
CA SER A 406 -4.22 -0.74 -19.10
C SER A 406 -5.51 -0.75 -19.95
N GLY A 407 -6.07 0.44 -20.22
CA GLY A 407 -7.40 0.75 -20.71
C GLY A 407 -8.07 -0.27 -21.63
N ALA A 408 -9.39 -0.32 -21.52
CA ALA A 408 -10.28 -1.31 -22.14
C ALA A 408 -10.18 -1.47 -23.67
N LEU A 409 -9.51 -0.54 -24.37
CA LEU A 409 -9.52 -0.43 -25.84
C LEU A 409 -8.19 -0.75 -26.54
N GLY A 410 -7.22 -1.35 -25.83
CA GLY A 410 -6.11 -2.06 -26.48
C GLY A 410 -5.05 -1.16 -27.10
N THR A 411 -4.23 -0.56 -26.25
CA THR A 411 -2.76 -0.53 -26.31
C THR A 411 -2.34 0.23 -25.06
N PRO A 412 -1.50 -0.35 -24.18
CA PRO A 412 -0.97 0.37 -23.04
C PRO A 412 -0.43 1.72 -23.48
N LYS A 413 -1.04 2.81 -23.00
CA LYS A 413 -0.57 4.16 -23.29
C LYS A 413 -0.13 4.77 -21.98
N VAL A 414 1.16 5.07 -21.87
CA VAL A 414 1.63 5.96 -20.82
C VAL A 414 1.21 7.37 -21.21
N CYS A 415 0.45 7.94 -20.31
CA CYS A 415 -0.21 9.24 -20.41
C CYS A 415 0.02 10.05 -19.14
N ASP A 416 0.77 9.48 -18.23
CA ASP A 416 1.15 10.04 -16.96
C ASP A 416 2.28 11.07 -17.17
N GLU A 417 2.07 12.23 -16.58
CA GLU A 417 2.91 13.42 -16.67
C GLU A 417 2.99 14.10 -15.29
N ASP A 418 4.07 13.93 -14.56
CA ASP A 418 4.18 14.58 -13.27
C ASP A 418 4.49 16.08 -13.40
N TRP A 419 3.68 16.92 -12.75
CA TRP A 419 3.91 18.35 -12.65
C TRP A 419 4.23 18.77 -11.21
N MET A 420 5.34 19.48 -11.05
CA MET A 420 5.68 20.11 -9.77
C MET A 420 5.84 21.61 -9.88
N ARG A 421 5.39 22.32 -8.86
CA ARG A 421 5.61 23.76 -8.71
C ARG A 421 6.73 24.04 -7.73
N PHE A 422 7.57 25.02 -8.02
CA PHE A 422 8.55 25.55 -7.06
C PHE A 422 8.70 27.06 -7.19
N ASN A 423 9.13 27.71 -6.12
CA ASN A 423 9.33 29.16 -6.10
C ASN A 423 10.81 29.52 -5.94
N VAL A 424 11.24 30.50 -6.72
CA VAL A 424 12.56 31.10 -6.67
C VAL A 424 12.41 32.53 -6.10
N ASN A 425 12.92 32.78 -4.90
CA ASN A 425 12.78 34.09 -4.25
C ASN A 425 13.73 35.17 -4.79
N PHE A 426 14.86 34.78 -5.38
CA PHE A 426 15.90 35.68 -5.91
C PHE A 426 16.64 34.97 -7.04
N THR A 427 17.28 35.74 -7.92
CA THR A 427 18.01 35.15 -9.05
C THR A 427 19.08 34.17 -8.57
N LYS A 428 18.95 32.91 -8.97
CA LYS A 428 19.91 31.84 -8.64
C LYS A 428 19.86 30.77 -9.71
N ASN A 429 20.97 30.06 -9.87
CA ASN A 429 20.97 28.88 -10.71
C ASN A 429 20.30 27.72 -9.96
N VAL A 430 19.46 27.00 -10.70
CA VAL A 430 18.65 25.88 -10.23
C VAL A 430 18.96 24.69 -11.11
N ILE A 431 19.17 23.54 -10.47
CA ILE A 431 19.36 22.25 -11.09
C ILE A 431 18.09 21.45 -10.86
N VAL A 432 17.48 20.98 -11.94
CA VAL A 432 16.35 20.05 -11.93
C VAL A 432 16.85 18.75 -12.55
N VAL A 433 16.65 17.63 -11.88
CA VAL A 433 17.19 16.34 -12.33
C VAL A 433 16.25 15.20 -11.98
N THR A 434 16.07 14.27 -12.92
CA THR A 434 15.45 12.97 -12.68
C THR A 434 16.52 11.90 -12.53
N ARG A 435 16.23 10.86 -11.75
CA ARG A 435 17.13 9.76 -11.44
C ARG A 435 16.37 8.44 -11.36
N PRO A 436 17.03 7.29 -11.52
CA PRO A 436 16.40 6.02 -11.26
C PRO A 436 16.02 5.90 -9.78
N ALA A 437 14.82 5.36 -9.49
CA ALA A 437 14.43 5.07 -8.12
C ALA A 437 15.28 3.90 -7.57
N PRO A 438 15.90 4.02 -6.39
CA PRO A 438 16.84 3.01 -5.86
C PRO A 438 16.18 1.66 -5.52
N VAL A 439 14.85 1.64 -5.37
CA VAL A 439 14.14 0.54 -4.70
C VAL A 439 13.76 -0.59 -5.66
N ILE A 440 13.71 -0.34 -6.98
CA ILE A 440 13.27 -1.35 -7.95
C ILE A 440 14.07 -1.22 -9.27
N SER A 441 15.26 -1.85 -9.31
CA SER A 441 16.20 -1.77 -10.44
C SER A 441 15.63 -2.20 -11.81
N ASN A 442 14.50 -2.90 -11.82
CA ASN A 442 13.91 -3.49 -13.03
C ASN A 442 12.72 -2.69 -13.58
N LEU A 443 12.29 -1.61 -12.93
CA LEU A 443 11.17 -0.75 -13.35
C LEU A 443 11.63 0.69 -13.59
N GLN A 444 12.76 0.87 -14.27
CA GLN A 444 13.27 2.21 -14.60
C GLN A 444 12.74 2.66 -15.96
N THR A 445 12.33 3.92 -16.04
CA THR A 445 11.82 4.55 -17.26
C THR A 445 12.67 5.76 -17.63
N SER A 446 12.85 5.98 -18.94
CA SER A 446 13.57 7.15 -19.41
C SER A 446 12.67 8.38 -19.33
N THR A 447 13.19 9.50 -18.84
CA THR A 447 12.40 10.72 -18.66
C THR A 447 12.70 11.77 -19.74
N ILE A 448 11.76 12.68 -19.95
CA ILE A 448 11.96 14.00 -20.55
C ILE A 448 11.61 15.03 -19.49
N LEU A 449 12.45 16.05 -19.36
CA LEU A 449 12.25 17.12 -18.38
C LEU A 449 11.99 18.44 -19.09
N GLU A 450 10.94 19.14 -18.68
CA GLU A 450 10.57 20.45 -19.19
C GLU A 450 10.42 21.44 -18.03
N LEU A 451 11.06 22.60 -18.16
CA LEU A 451 11.02 23.67 -17.17
C LEU A 451 10.22 24.84 -17.72
N TYR A 452 9.22 25.28 -16.95
CA TYR A 452 8.32 26.37 -17.30
C TYR A 452 8.38 27.51 -16.28
N LYS A 453 8.13 28.73 -16.74
CA LYS A 453 7.87 29.92 -15.90
C LYS A 453 6.38 30.19 -15.84
N LYS A 454 5.85 30.50 -14.66
CA LYS A 454 4.50 31.05 -14.53
C LYS A 454 4.40 32.41 -15.22
N ILE A 455 3.36 32.60 -16.02
CA ILE A 455 2.99 33.89 -16.60
C ILE A 455 1.54 34.22 -16.23
N ILE A 456 1.21 35.51 -16.18
CA ILE A 456 -0.16 35.99 -16.02
C ILE A 456 -0.56 36.60 -17.36
N ASN A 457 -1.59 36.03 -17.98
CA ASN A 457 -2.12 36.51 -19.25
C ASN A 457 -2.86 37.84 -19.06
N SER A 458 -3.14 38.54 -20.16
CA SER A 458 -3.80 39.85 -20.13
C SER A 458 -5.22 39.81 -19.55
N ASP A 459 -5.87 38.65 -19.58
CA ASP A 459 -7.19 38.40 -18.99
C ASP A 459 -7.13 38.00 -17.50
N GLY A 460 -5.93 37.95 -16.91
CA GLY A 460 -5.70 37.56 -15.52
C GLY A 460 -5.59 36.05 -15.31
N THR A 461 -5.72 35.23 -16.37
CA THR A 461 -5.53 33.78 -16.26
C THR A 461 -4.05 33.43 -16.06
N ILE A 462 -3.79 32.32 -15.35
CA ILE A 462 -2.44 31.81 -15.14
C ILE A 462 -2.07 30.95 -16.36
N GLY A 463 -0.99 31.32 -17.04
CA GLY A 463 -0.36 30.50 -18.07
C GLY A 463 1.03 30.04 -17.65
N ILE A 464 1.66 29.25 -18.52
CA ILE A 464 3.05 28.82 -18.38
C ILE A 464 3.83 29.07 -19.67
N GLN A 465 5.11 29.43 -19.54
CA GLN A 465 6.02 29.63 -20.67
C GLN A 465 7.19 28.65 -20.56
N LEU A 466 7.40 27.83 -21.59
CA LEU A 466 8.54 26.92 -21.65
C LEU A 466 9.86 27.72 -21.64
N ILE A 467 10.75 27.36 -20.72
CA ILE A 467 12.10 27.92 -20.59
C ILE A 467 13.11 26.99 -21.24
N GLU A 468 13.06 25.71 -20.90
CA GLU A 468 14.00 24.71 -21.38
C GLU A 468 13.37 23.32 -21.37
N ARG A 469 13.85 22.49 -22.30
CA ARG A 469 13.49 21.08 -22.46
C ARG A 469 14.77 20.26 -22.58
N ASN A 470 14.89 19.19 -21.81
CA ASN A 470 16.02 18.28 -21.85
C ASN A 470 15.55 16.83 -22.03
N GLU A 471 16.06 16.18 -23.07
CA GLU A 471 15.75 14.77 -23.43
C GLU A 471 17.00 13.88 -23.45
N SER A 472 18.17 14.43 -23.09
CA SER A 472 19.48 13.85 -23.43
C SER A 472 20.11 13.05 -22.28
N GLY A 473 19.73 11.78 -22.18
CA GLY A 473 20.38 10.75 -21.36
C GLY A 473 21.79 10.34 -21.82
N ASN A 474 22.57 11.24 -22.44
CA ASN A 474 23.93 10.93 -22.94
C ASN A 474 25.06 11.48 -22.07
N ASN A 475 24.79 12.40 -21.13
CA ASN A 475 25.85 13.03 -20.33
C ASN A 475 25.92 12.54 -18.87
N TYR A 476 24.93 11.81 -18.36
CA TYR A 476 24.78 11.49 -16.93
C TYR A 476 24.19 10.09 -16.64
N GLY A 477 24.46 9.10 -17.50
CA GLY A 477 23.87 7.77 -17.41
C GLY A 477 22.63 7.60 -18.30
N ALA A 478 22.43 6.40 -18.84
CA ALA A 478 21.42 6.13 -19.85
C ALA A 478 20.00 6.34 -19.29
N GLY A 479 19.26 7.31 -19.83
CA GLY A 479 17.79 7.41 -19.67
C GLY A 479 17.24 8.62 -18.90
N PHE A 480 18.05 9.36 -18.14
CA PHE A 480 17.54 10.43 -17.25
C PHE A 480 17.89 11.84 -17.72
N SER A 481 17.12 12.84 -17.24
CA SER A 481 17.15 14.23 -17.72
C SER A 481 17.68 15.20 -16.67
N ARG A 482 18.38 16.24 -17.12
CA ARG A 482 18.88 17.31 -16.25
C ARG A 482 18.76 18.67 -16.93
N ILE A 483 18.21 19.65 -16.21
CA ILE A 483 18.17 21.06 -16.58
C ILE A 483 18.98 21.87 -15.56
N GLU A 484 19.81 22.78 -16.04
CA GLU A 484 20.59 23.71 -15.21
C GLU A 484 20.46 25.13 -15.75
N ARG A 485 19.79 26.00 -14.98
CA ARG A 485 19.47 27.36 -15.41
C ARG A 485 19.49 28.39 -14.31
N ILE A 486 20.03 29.56 -14.64
CA ILE A 486 19.90 30.78 -13.86
C ILE A 486 18.45 31.25 -13.99
N LEU A 487 17.68 31.06 -12.93
CA LEU A 487 16.29 31.48 -12.84
C LEU A 487 16.22 32.79 -12.05
N ASN A 488 15.42 33.73 -12.55
CA ASN A 488 15.09 34.94 -11.82
C ASN A 488 14.04 34.66 -10.73
N ALA A 489 13.75 35.65 -9.88
CA ALA A 489 12.66 35.50 -8.93
C ALA A 489 11.32 35.21 -9.63
N GLY A 490 10.56 34.25 -9.15
CA GLY A 490 9.26 33.86 -9.70
C GLY A 490 8.80 32.45 -9.34
N ASP A 491 7.60 32.10 -9.79
CA ASP A 491 7.04 30.75 -9.75
C ASP A 491 7.43 29.98 -11.02
N TYR A 492 7.84 28.74 -10.83
CA TYR A 492 8.27 27.84 -11.88
C TYR A 492 7.56 26.50 -11.76
N TYR A 493 7.43 25.80 -12.90
CA TYR A 493 6.88 24.46 -12.97
C TYR A 493 7.86 23.54 -13.66
N VAL A 494 7.94 22.30 -13.17
CA VAL A 494 8.63 21.21 -13.83
C VAL A 494 7.57 20.24 -14.32
N ARG A 495 7.70 19.81 -15.57
CA ARG A 495 6.95 18.68 -16.12
C ARG A 495 7.92 17.56 -16.42
N VAL A 496 7.57 16.36 -16.01
CA VAL A 496 8.30 15.15 -16.37
C VAL A 496 7.38 14.26 -17.17
N VAL A 497 7.87 13.71 -18.27
CA VAL A 497 7.11 12.74 -19.07
C VAL A 497 7.98 11.54 -19.42
N SER A 498 7.36 10.39 -19.60
CA SER A 498 8.04 9.19 -20.09
C SER A 498 8.52 9.40 -21.54
N ARG A 499 9.80 9.12 -21.81
CA ARG A 499 10.43 9.34 -23.11
C ARG A 499 9.96 8.34 -24.17
N ASP A 500 9.79 7.09 -23.76
CA ASP A 500 9.42 5.96 -24.61
C ASP A 500 7.98 5.49 -24.36
N GLY A 501 7.26 6.17 -23.46
CA GLY A 501 5.93 5.77 -23.05
C GLY A 501 5.94 4.45 -22.27
N SER A 502 7.00 4.17 -21.53
CA SER A 502 7.09 3.05 -20.58
C SER A 502 6.66 3.47 -19.18
N SER A 503 6.05 2.55 -18.42
CA SER A 503 5.90 2.73 -16.97
C SER A 503 7.25 2.61 -16.29
N GLY A 504 7.36 3.24 -15.12
CA GLY A 504 8.51 3.02 -14.27
C GLY A 504 8.63 4.08 -13.18
N HIS A 505 9.55 3.81 -12.27
CA HIS A 505 9.84 4.64 -11.12
C HIS A 505 11.00 5.56 -11.43
N TYR A 506 10.89 6.79 -10.96
CA TYR A 506 11.99 7.73 -10.99
C TYR A 506 11.94 8.64 -9.76
N VAL A 507 13.06 9.27 -9.45
CA VAL A 507 13.16 10.28 -8.40
C VAL A 507 13.46 11.60 -9.07
N ILE A 508 12.74 12.64 -8.68
CA ILE A 508 13.03 13.99 -9.12
C ILE A 508 13.55 14.84 -7.96
N GLY A 509 14.57 15.64 -8.27
CA GLY A 509 15.19 16.59 -7.34
C GLY A 509 15.31 17.98 -7.95
N ILE A 510 15.06 19.00 -7.11
CA ILE A 510 15.19 20.41 -7.47
C ILE A 510 16.14 21.08 -6.47
N PHE A 511 17.25 21.63 -6.96
CA PHE A 511 18.38 22.09 -6.13
C PHE A 511 18.86 23.49 -6.53
N PRO A 512 19.30 24.35 -5.60
CA PRO A 512 20.11 25.52 -5.91
C PRO A 512 21.56 25.12 -6.28
N GLU A 513 22.21 25.82 -7.21
CA GLU A 513 23.49 25.43 -7.87
C GLU A 513 24.71 25.20 -6.97
N ARG A 514 24.77 25.64 -5.71
CA ARG A 514 26.03 25.48 -4.94
C ARG A 514 25.85 25.23 -3.45
N GLU A 515 26.23 24.02 -3.04
CA GLU A 515 27.56 23.76 -2.46
C GLU A 515 28.29 22.74 -3.36
N ASN A 516 29.62 22.85 -3.47
CA ASN A 516 30.45 22.10 -4.43
C ASN A 516 30.20 20.58 -4.41
N TRP A 517 29.56 20.06 -5.45
CA TRP A 517 29.83 18.70 -5.92
C TRP A 517 31.06 18.78 -6.83
N GLY A 518 32.21 18.31 -6.33
CA GLY A 518 33.53 18.53 -6.92
C GLY A 518 33.59 18.20 -8.42
N SER A 519 33.82 19.23 -9.23
CA SER A 519 34.33 19.04 -10.59
C SER A 519 35.79 18.60 -10.50
N TYR A 520 36.05 17.29 -10.59
CA TYR A 520 37.42 16.81 -10.73
C TYR A 520 37.97 17.20 -12.12
N PRO A 521 39.20 17.76 -12.20
CA PRO A 521 39.89 17.86 -13.47
C PRO A 521 40.16 16.45 -13.97
N ARG A 522 39.85 16.17 -15.24
CA ARG A 522 40.18 14.92 -15.94
C ARG A 522 41.68 14.62 -15.82
N GLY A 523 42.06 13.84 -14.82
CA GLY A 523 43.37 13.21 -14.71
C GLY A 523 43.38 11.96 -15.57
N SER A 524 44.23 11.95 -16.61
CA SER A 524 44.43 10.77 -17.45
C SER A 524 45.11 9.66 -16.65
N GLY A 525 44.38 8.59 -16.32
CA GLY A 525 44.96 7.28 -16.00
C GLY A 525 44.39 6.61 -14.74
N GLY A 526 43.54 5.61 -14.96
CA GLY A 526 43.23 4.54 -13.99
C GLY A 526 41.83 4.61 -13.37
N GLY A 527 40.99 3.63 -13.71
CA GLY A 527 39.75 3.24 -12.99
C GLY A 527 38.66 4.31 -12.89
N GLY A 528 37.55 4.13 -13.60
CA GLY A 528 36.40 5.03 -13.54
C GLY A 528 35.81 5.10 -12.13
N GLY A 529 36.07 6.19 -11.41
CA GLY A 529 35.24 6.63 -10.29
C GLY A 529 33.98 7.30 -10.84
N ASP A 530 32.85 6.98 -10.23
CA ASP A 530 31.55 7.53 -10.58
C ASP A 530 31.54 9.06 -10.43
N PRO A 531 31.11 9.83 -11.44
CA PRO A 531 31.00 11.29 -11.35
C PRO A 531 29.74 11.75 -10.59
N ASP A 532 29.13 10.88 -9.78
CA ASP A 532 27.71 10.92 -9.44
C ASP A 532 27.35 11.81 -8.27
N GLY A 533 28.34 12.34 -7.56
CA GLY A 533 28.07 13.20 -6.43
C GLY A 533 27.10 12.51 -5.46
N GLU A 534 27.54 11.41 -4.88
CA GLU A 534 27.00 10.90 -3.63
C GLU A 534 27.83 11.46 -2.48
N ILE A 535 27.18 11.82 -1.36
CA ILE A 535 27.90 11.92 -0.10
C ILE A 535 28.24 10.47 0.23
N ASP A 536 29.42 10.05 -0.19
CA ASP A 536 29.86 8.68 -0.01
C ASP A 536 30.28 8.49 1.45
N PHE A 537 29.81 7.40 2.05
CA PHE A 537 30.25 6.99 3.38
C PHE A 537 31.58 6.27 3.20
N GLY A 538 32.67 7.03 3.21
CA GLY A 538 34.00 6.44 3.29
C GLY A 538 34.20 5.78 4.64
N VAL A 539 34.67 4.53 4.65
CA VAL A 539 35.11 3.84 5.87
C VAL A 539 36.62 3.73 5.82
N ASP A 540 37.31 4.51 6.65
CA ASP A 540 38.75 4.34 6.86
C ASP A 540 38.95 3.33 8.01
N ASP A 541 39.33 2.10 7.68
CA ASP A 541 39.79 1.12 8.67
C ASP A 541 41.26 1.39 9.02
N PRO A 542 41.61 1.63 10.30
CA PRO A 542 42.99 1.85 10.73
C PRO A 542 43.91 0.63 10.58
N THR A 543 43.38 -0.58 10.34
CA THR A 543 44.14 -1.83 10.26
C THR A 543 44.41 -2.33 8.83
N PHE A 544 43.55 -1.98 7.86
CA PHE A 544 43.75 -2.28 6.45
C PHE A 544 43.36 -1.05 5.62
N GLY A 545 44.35 -0.29 5.14
CA GLY A 545 44.12 0.92 4.35
C GLY A 545 43.56 0.63 2.96
N GLY A 546 42.25 0.40 2.86
CA GLY A 546 41.51 0.23 1.61
C GLY A 546 40.08 0.75 1.75
N ASP A 547 39.72 1.66 0.85
CA ASP A 547 38.38 2.21 0.63
C ASP A 547 37.41 1.07 0.27
N ILE A 548 36.24 1.02 0.90
CA ILE A 548 35.17 0.06 0.58
C ILE A 548 34.16 0.81 -0.27
N ASP A 549 34.13 0.51 -1.57
CA ASP A 549 33.39 1.25 -2.59
C ASP A 549 31.90 0.83 -2.69
N GLY A 550 31.04 1.86 -2.77
CA GLY A 550 29.57 1.82 -2.68
C GLY A 550 28.81 1.13 -3.83
N ASN A 551 28.97 -0.18 -3.99
CA ASN A 551 28.23 -0.97 -4.99
C ASN A 551 26.87 -1.52 -4.50
N GLY A 552 26.25 -0.89 -3.50
CA GLY A 552 24.94 -1.33 -2.98
C GLY A 552 24.95 -2.65 -2.20
N THR A 553 26.14 -3.16 -1.83
CA THR A 553 26.27 -4.25 -0.86
C THR A 553 26.33 -3.70 0.58
N LEU A 554 25.96 -4.54 1.55
CA LEU A 554 26.04 -4.21 2.97
C LEU A 554 27.52 -3.98 3.35
N ASP A 555 27.88 -2.77 3.79
CA ASP A 555 29.26 -2.44 4.15
C ASP A 555 29.65 -3.04 5.51
N TYR A 556 30.83 -3.65 5.55
CA TYR A 556 31.41 -4.25 6.75
C TYR A 556 32.26 -3.23 7.48
N VAL A 557 32.01 -3.06 8.77
CA VAL A 557 32.72 -2.09 9.60
C VAL A 557 33.27 -2.80 10.83
N CYS A 558 34.60 -2.82 10.94
CA CYS A 558 35.28 -3.43 12.07
C CYS A 558 35.22 -2.53 13.31
N ASP A 559 35.37 -3.13 14.49
CA ASP A 559 35.44 -2.36 15.74
C ASP A 559 36.65 -1.42 15.69
N GLY A 560 36.42 -0.12 15.91
CA GLY A 560 37.43 0.93 15.77
C GLY A 560 37.56 1.54 14.38
N ALA A 561 36.72 1.17 13.40
CA ALA A 561 36.70 1.81 12.10
C ALA A 561 36.11 3.23 12.17
N GLN A 562 36.64 4.11 11.32
CA GLN A 562 36.26 5.52 11.26
C GLN A 562 35.34 5.75 10.06
N LEU A 563 34.09 6.12 10.33
CA LEU A 563 33.17 6.62 9.32
C LEU A 563 33.52 8.07 8.97
N ARG A 564 33.49 8.36 7.68
CA ARG A 564 33.70 9.69 7.10
C ARG A 564 32.63 9.98 6.06
N LEU A 565 32.27 11.26 5.96
CA LEU A 565 31.46 11.72 4.84
C LEU A 565 32.42 12.38 3.86
N GLN A 566 32.74 11.67 2.77
CA GLN A 566 33.66 12.20 1.78
C GLN A 566 33.15 13.56 1.27
N GLY A 567 33.99 14.59 1.36
CA GLY A 567 33.70 15.95 0.90
C GLY A 567 33.22 16.95 1.95
N LEU A 568 32.82 16.51 3.15
CA LEU A 568 32.38 17.41 4.24
C LEU A 568 33.46 17.66 5.30
N ASP A 569 34.40 16.73 5.46
CA ASP A 569 35.32 16.69 6.61
C ASP A 569 36.37 17.83 6.67
N ASN A 570 36.53 18.61 5.59
CA ASN A 570 37.58 19.63 5.48
C ASN A 570 37.10 21.06 5.71
N ASP A 571 35.80 21.30 5.90
CA ASP A 571 35.25 22.63 6.13
C ASP A 571 34.76 22.77 7.59
N PRO A 572 35.36 23.68 8.40
CA PRO A 572 35.03 23.84 9.82
C PRO A 572 33.60 24.37 10.06
N LEU A 573 32.89 24.80 9.02
CA LEU A 573 31.49 25.18 9.11
C LEU A 573 30.56 23.96 9.13
N TRP A 574 31.02 22.80 8.69
CA TRP A 574 30.25 21.58 8.73
C TRP A 574 30.50 20.82 10.03
N SER A 575 29.44 20.23 10.57
CA SER A 575 29.51 19.31 11.69
C SER A 575 28.60 18.13 11.44
N VAL A 576 29.07 16.94 11.81
CA VAL A 576 28.33 15.70 11.64
C VAL A 576 28.15 15.06 13.01
N GLN A 577 26.89 14.83 13.39
CA GLN A 577 26.55 14.06 14.58
C GLN A 577 26.11 12.67 14.16
N TRP A 578 26.79 11.67 14.67
CA TRP A 578 26.55 10.28 14.33
C TRP A 578 25.74 9.59 15.42
N SER A 579 24.78 8.76 15.02
CA SER A 579 24.00 7.91 15.91
C SER A 579 23.78 6.52 15.33
N THR A 580 23.46 5.57 16.18
CA THR A 580 23.14 4.19 15.80
C THR A 580 21.76 3.82 16.36
N ASN A 581 21.08 2.87 15.74
CA ASN A 581 19.84 2.30 16.28
C ASN A 581 20.08 1.23 17.36
N ASN A 582 21.34 0.88 17.65
CA ASN A 582 21.70 -0.17 18.58
C ASN A 582 22.50 0.40 19.76
N PRO A 583 22.00 0.30 21.01
CA PRO A 583 22.65 0.91 22.18
C PRO A 583 24.00 0.28 22.52
N SER A 584 24.30 -0.92 22.01
CA SER A 584 25.59 -1.57 22.22
C SER A 584 26.67 -1.02 21.27
N VAL A 585 26.29 -0.32 20.20
CA VAL A 585 27.21 0.20 19.19
C VAL A 585 27.20 1.73 19.25
N SER A 586 28.33 2.36 19.55
CA SER A 586 28.44 3.82 19.50
C SER A 586 29.19 4.27 18.25
N ALA A 587 28.79 5.41 17.68
CA ALA A 587 29.44 6.03 16.52
C ALA A 587 30.01 7.41 16.89
N THR A 588 30.78 7.53 17.97
CA THR A 588 31.18 8.87 18.46
C THR A 588 32.19 9.52 17.51
N ASN A 589 31.86 10.70 16.97
CA ASN A 589 32.66 11.38 15.95
C ASN A 589 32.98 10.49 14.73
N GLY A 590 32.06 9.60 14.35
CA GLY A 590 32.25 8.65 13.26
C GLY A 590 33.05 7.39 13.64
N LEU A 591 33.67 7.33 14.83
CA LEU A 591 34.35 6.14 15.29
C LEU A 591 33.34 5.09 15.77
N ILE A 592 33.30 3.93 15.11
CA ILE A 592 32.46 2.80 15.52
C ILE A 592 33.12 2.05 16.68
N GLN A 593 32.39 1.89 17.78
CA GLN A 593 32.74 1.03 18.90
C GLN A 593 31.60 0.07 19.17
N THR A 594 31.83 -1.23 19.03
CA THR A 594 30.75 -2.23 19.03
C THR A 594 30.42 -2.77 20.42
N ASN A 595 31.30 -2.56 21.41
CA ASN A 595 31.18 -3.10 22.77
C ASN A 595 30.80 -4.60 22.83
N GLY A 596 31.30 -5.40 21.87
CA GLY A 596 31.01 -6.83 21.77
C GLY A 596 29.66 -7.18 21.11
N PHE A 597 28.99 -6.22 20.48
CA PHE A 597 27.85 -6.47 19.59
C PHE A 597 28.33 -6.90 18.20
N PHE A 598 27.62 -7.85 17.61
CA PHE A 598 27.85 -8.38 16.26
C PHE A 598 26.52 -8.42 15.53
N GLY A 599 26.41 -7.72 14.40
CA GLY A 599 25.16 -7.68 13.64
C GLY A 599 24.95 -6.43 12.80
N GLU A 600 23.76 -6.35 12.21
CA GLU A 600 23.29 -5.21 11.44
C GLU A 600 23.01 -4.01 12.36
N VAL A 601 23.51 -2.85 11.96
CA VAL A 601 23.33 -1.58 12.65
C VAL A 601 22.95 -0.52 11.62
N MET A 602 21.86 0.18 11.90
CA MET A 602 21.53 1.39 11.15
C MET A 602 22.31 2.54 11.77
N THR A 603 23.15 3.17 10.96
CA THR A 603 23.87 4.39 11.29
C THR A 603 23.17 5.59 10.68
N THR A 604 23.14 6.70 11.40
CA THR A 604 22.59 7.97 10.94
C THR A 604 23.61 9.07 11.18
N ALA A 605 23.91 9.83 10.14
CA ALA A 605 24.72 11.03 10.19
C ALA A 605 23.80 12.24 10.06
N MET A 606 23.66 13.01 11.12
CA MET A 606 22.97 14.30 11.14
C MET A 606 23.96 15.38 10.72
N ILE A 607 23.70 16.04 9.60
CA ILE A 607 24.63 16.96 8.96
C ILE A 607 24.16 18.38 9.23
N SER A 608 25.01 19.18 9.87
CA SER A 608 24.74 20.57 10.19
C SER A 608 25.77 21.49 9.55
N TYR A 609 25.31 22.59 8.95
CA TYR A 609 26.15 23.68 8.45
C TYR A 609 25.96 24.91 9.33
N ASN A 610 27.06 25.43 9.88
CA ASN A 610 27.08 26.56 10.81
C ASN A 610 26.08 26.40 11.98
N ASN A 611 26.06 25.21 12.59
CA ASN A 611 25.13 24.79 13.65
C ASN A 611 23.63 24.72 13.27
N VAL A 612 23.29 24.79 11.98
CA VAL A 612 21.93 24.57 11.48
C VAL A 612 21.86 23.18 10.85
N LEU A 613 20.90 22.35 11.29
CA LEU A 613 20.65 21.05 10.69
C LEU A 613 20.19 21.23 9.24
N VAL A 614 20.94 20.68 8.29
CA VAL A 614 20.67 20.80 6.85
C VAL A 614 20.26 19.48 6.20
N GLY A 615 20.48 18.36 6.88
CA GLY A 615 20.02 17.06 6.42
C GLY A 615 20.48 15.91 7.29
N ASN A 616 20.12 14.69 6.88
CA ASN A 616 20.59 13.46 7.47
C ASN A 616 20.90 12.43 6.38
N ALA A 617 21.88 11.58 6.63
CA ALA A 617 22.18 10.41 5.82
C ALA A 617 22.01 9.16 6.68
N VAL A 618 21.36 8.13 6.15
CA VAL A 618 21.09 6.87 6.86
C VAL A 618 21.69 5.74 6.06
N ARG A 619 22.45 4.87 6.72
CA ARG A 619 23.03 3.67 6.10
C ARG A 619 23.01 2.49 7.04
N THR A 620 22.65 1.34 6.50
CA THR A 620 22.76 0.05 7.19
C THR A 620 24.17 -0.50 6.98
N ILE A 621 24.86 -0.78 8.07
CA ILE A 621 26.19 -1.41 8.10
C ILE A 621 26.13 -2.72 8.89
N TRP A 622 27.08 -3.62 8.64
CA TRP A 622 27.30 -4.78 9.49
C TRP A 622 28.54 -4.57 10.36
N VAL A 623 28.41 -4.71 11.68
CA VAL A 623 29.55 -4.57 12.59
C VAL A 623 30.04 -5.92 13.13
N GLY A 624 31.34 -6.15 13.05
CA GLY A 624 32.05 -7.28 13.68
C GLY A 624 32.33 -8.52 12.80
N ALA A 625 32.91 -9.57 13.42
CA ALA A 625 33.29 -10.83 12.77
C ALA A 625 32.05 -11.69 12.40
N PRO A 626 32.14 -12.61 11.42
CA PRO A 626 31.03 -13.49 11.07
C PRO A 626 30.73 -14.46 12.22
N ASP A 627 29.54 -15.04 12.23
CA ASP A 627 29.21 -16.11 13.19
C ASP A 627 29.98 -17.41 12.88
N ALA A 628 30.15 -18.25 13.90
CA ALA A 628 30.81 -19.54 13.74
C ALA A 628 30.03 -20.44 12.76
N PRO A 629 30.65 -20.91 11.66
CA PRO A 629 29.97 -21.72 10.68
C PRO A 629 29.62 -23.10 11.24
N THR A 630 28.52 -23.71 10.77
CA THR A 630 28.24 -25.12 11.06
C THR A 630 28.84 -26.00 9.97
N LEU A 631 29.74 -26.91 10.32
CA LEU A 631 30.34 -27.86 9.39
C LEU A 631 29.38 -29.02 9.07
N VAL A 632 29.04 -29.20 7.79
CA VAL A 632 28.20 -30.29 7.26
C VAL A 632 29.02 -31.14 6.29
N VAL A 633 28.86 -32.47 6.36
CA VAL A 633 29.49 -33.43 5.44
C VAL A 633 28.42 -33.99 4.50
N GLY A 634 28.53 -33.71 3.20
CA GLY A 634 27.58 -34.11 2.16
C GLY A 634 28.03 -35.31 1.31
N ASN A 635 27.09 -35.83 0.50
CA ASN A 635 27.27 -36.92 -0.47
C ASN A 635 27.53 -38.34 0.10
N ILE A 636 26.93 -38.67 1.23
CA ILE A 636 26.98 -40.03 1.79
C ILE A 636 25.78 -40.83 1.23
N ARG A 637 26.00 -41.75 0.28
CA ARG A 637 24.96 -42.66 -0.25
C ARG A 637 25.21 -44.11 0.16
N GLY A 638 24.22 -44.76 0.78
CA GLY A 638 24.18 -46.22 1.00
C GLY A 638 24.23 -46.66 2.47
N GLU A 639 23.80 -47.92 2.73
CA GLU A 639 23.93 -48.58 4.04
C GLU A 639 25.40 -48.58 4.49
N GLY A 640 25.71 -47.91 5.61
CA GLY A 640 27.04 -47.90 6.22
C GLY A 640 27.95 -46.71 5.89
N ASN A 641 27.44 -45.62 5.30
CA ASN A 641 28.16 -44.34 5.15
C ASN A 641 29.57 -44.42 4.51
N THR A 642 29.76 -45.31 3.53
CA THR A 642 31.08 -45.62 2.99
C THR A 642 31.29 -45.00 1.61
N LEU A 643 32.37 -44.22 1.43
CA LEU A 643 32.80 -43.68 0.13
C LEU A 643 34.03 -44.43 -0.41
N CYS A 644 34.08 -44.66 -1.72
CA CYS A 644 35.25 -45.25 -2.38
C CYS A 644 36.37 -44.20 -2.54
N GLN A 645 37.64 -44.60 -2.47
CA GLN A 645 38.76 -43.69 -2.76
C GLN A 645 38.69 -43.23 -4.23
N GLY A 646 38.72 -41.90 -4.41
CA GLY A 646 38.47 -41.22 -5.70
C GLY A 646 37.10 -40.54 -5.79
N GLU A 647 36.18 -40.83 -4.86
CA GLU A 647 34.91 -40.11 -4.78
C GLU A 647 35.05 -38.82 -3.95
N PRO A 648 34.49 -37.69 -4.42
CA PRO A 648 34.54 -36.41 -3.72
C PRO A 648 33.71 -36.45 -2.43
N ILE A 649 34.32 -36.10 -1.30
CA ILE A 649 33.59 -35.68 -0.09
C ILE A 649 33.34 -34.18 -0.19
N TYR A 650 32.11 -33.79 0.10
CA TYR A 650 31.69 -32.40 0.11
C TYR A 650 31.65 -31.96 1.56
N LEU A 651 32.50 -31.02 1.95
CA LEU A 651 32.25 -30.28 3.17
C LEU A 651 31.54 -29.00 2.78
N SER A 652 30.33 -28.81 3.28
CA SER A 652 29.63 -27.55 3.16
C SER A 652 29.48 -26.93 4.53
N THR A 653 29.38 -25.61 4.58
CA THR A 653 28.94 -24.94 5.80
C THR A 653 27.49 -24.55 5.67
N ALA A 654 26.70 -24.80 6.71
CA ALA A 654 25.42 -24.12 6.88
C ALA A 654 25.69 -22.87 7.71
N ASN A 655 25.42 -21.68 7.15
CA ASN A 655 25.34 -20.48 7.95
C ASN A 655 24.05 -20.55 8.76
N SER A 656 24.16 -20.43 10.07
CA SER A 656 23.01 -20.25 10.97
C SER A 656 22.44 -18.85 10.78
N VAL A 657 21.86 -18.58 9.60
CA VAL A 657 20.99 -17.43 9.25
C VAL A 657 21.49 -16.01 9.61
N ARG A 658 22.72 -15.81 10.11
CA ARG A 658 23.25 -14.48 10.49
C ARG A 658 24.74 -14.40 10.14
N GLY A 659 25.13 -13.34 9.41
CA GLY A 659 26.52 -13.05 9.02
C GLY A 659 26.93 -13.57 7.63
N PHE A 660 27.56 -12.70 6.85
CA PHE A 660 28.17 -13.02 5.55
C PHE A 660 29.70 -13.13 5.71
N ALA A 661 30.30 -14.17 5.13
CA ALA A 661 31.74 -14.38 5.12
C ALA A 661 32.28 -14.11 3.71
N THR A 662 33.43 -13.42 3.61
CA THR A 662 34.10 -13.17 2.31
C THR A 662 35.02 -14.33 1.92
N GLY A 663 35.32 -15.23 2.85
CA GLY A 663 36.01 -16.49 2.56
C GLY A 663 35.90 -17.50 3.70
N TYR A 664 36.21 -18.76 3.39
CA TYR A 664 36.18 -19.89 4.30
C TYR A 664 37.56 -20.55 4.35
N ARG A 665 38.10 -20.75 5.56
CA ARG A 665 39.36 -21.44 5.79
C ARG A 665 39.12 -22.84 6.34
N TRP A 666 39.65 -23.84 5.64
CA TRP A 666 39.50 -25.25 5.92
C TRP A 666 40.78 -25.86 6.44
N GLN A 667 40.71 -26.60 7.56
CA GLN A 667 41.90 -27.23 8.14
C GLN A 667 41.60 -28.66 8.60
N LEU A 668 42.57 -29.58 8.41
CA LEU A 668 42.47 -30.99 8.81
C LEU A 668 43.69 -31.42 9.62
N TYR A 669 43.45 -32.14 10.72
CA TYR A 669 44.48 -32.61 11.65
C TYR A 669 44.44 -34.12 11.88
N LYS A 670 45.62 -34.71 12.08
CA LYS A 670 45.79 -36.08 12.61
C LYS A 670 46.65 -36.05 13.86
N ASN A 671 46.13 -36.54 14.99
CA ASN A 671 46.87 -36.54 16.26
C ASN A 671 47.48 -35.15 16.60
N GLY A 672 46.78 -34.07 16.26
CA GLY A 672 47.24 -32.68 16.45
C GLY A 672 48.20 -32.13 15.38
N VAL A 673 48.63 -32.94 14.40
CA VAL A 673 49.47 -32.50 13.28
C VAL A 673 48.59 -32.08 12.10
N GLN A 674 48.77 -30.85 11.60
CA GLN A 674 48.04 -30.34 10.44
C GLN A 674 48.48 -31.08 9.17
N ILE A 675 47.50 -31.58 8.42
CA ILE A 675 47.71 -32.31 7.15
C ILE A 675 47.25 -31.46 5.96
N PHE A 676 46.33 -30.51 6.17
CA PHE A 676 45.77 -29.68 5.12
C PHE A 676 45.31 -28.29 5.62
N ASP A 677 45.47 -27.28 4.76
CA ASP A 677 44.98 -25.91 4.90
C ASP A 677 44.57 -25.37 3.53
N GLN A 678 43.35 -24.86 3.37
CA GLN A 678 42.94 -24.19 2.14
C GLN A 678 41.91 -23.10 2.45
N THR A 679 42.00 -21.98 1.72
CA THR A 679 40.98 -20.92 1.75
C THR A 679 40.16 -20.96 0.45
N THR A 680 38.83 -20.93 0.57
CA THR A 680 37.89 -20.91 -0.55
C THR A 680 36.95 -19.72 -0.42
N PRO A 681 36.55 -19.07 -1.53
CA PRO A 681 35.52 -18.03 -1.49
C PRO A 681 34.12 -18.62 -1.24
N THR A 682 33.94 -19.92 -1.51
CA THR A 682 32.68 -20.64 -1.32
C THR A 682 32.62 -21.35 0.02
N PRO A 683 31.41 -21.53 0.61
CA PRO A 683 31.19 -22.33 1.80
C PRO A 683 31.36 -23.84 1.55
N GLU A 684 31.62 -24.24 0.31
CA GLU A 684 31.85 -25.62 -0.09
C GLU A 684 33.33 -25.87 -0.37
N LEU A 685 33.86 -26.95 0.22
CA LEU A 685 35.15 -27.53 -0.11
C LEU A 685 34.99 -28.96 -0.61
N TYR A 686 35.54 -29.20 -1.80
CA TYR A 686 35.66 -30.51 -2.42
C TYR A 686 36.97 -31.15 -1.90
N ILE A 687 36.87 -32.22 -1.10
CA ILE A 687 38.04 -32.86 -0.47
C ILE A 687 38.75 -33.85 -1.43
N ASP A 688 38.33 -33.94 -2.70
CA ASP A 688 38.86 -34.89 -3.69
C ASP A 688 40.39 -34.85 -3.84
N ARG A 689 41.02 -33.70 -3.62
CA ARG A 689 42.49 -33.51 -3.65
C ARG A 689 43.24 -34.02 -2.43
N LEU A 690 42.55 -34.27 -1.32
CA LEU A 690 43.15 -34.64 -0.04
C LEU A 690 43.18 -36.16 0.14
N VAL A 691 42.14 -36.87 -0.33
CA VAL A 691 41.94 -38.32 -0.13
C VAL A 691 42.99 -39.20 -0.82
N LEU A 692 43.76 -38.66 -1.77
CA LEU A 692 44.73 -39.45 -2.53
C LEU A 692 45.87 -40.05 -1.67
N ASN A 693 46.17 -39.50 -0.47
CA ASN A 693 47.38 -39.86 0.28
C ASN A 693 47.24 -39.92 1.82
N VAL A 694 46.03 -40.04 2.38
CA VAL A 694 45.81 -39.98 3.84
C VAL A 694 45.94 -41.37 4.49
N PRO A 695 46.82 -41.58 5.48
CA PRO A 695 46.95 -42.88 6.15
C PRO A 695 45.69 -43.23 6.97
N ILE A 696 45.44 -44.53 7.20
CA ILE A 696 44.35 -45.02 8.06
C ILE A 696 44.43 -44.38 9.47
N GLY A 697 43.28 -44.04 10.06
CA GLY A 697 43.17 -43.44 11.40
C GLY A 697 42.09 -42.36 11.52
N TYR A 698 41.98 -41.73 12.69
CA TYR A 698 41.02 -40.65 12.97
C TYR A 698 41.63 -39.26 12.69
N TYR A 699 40.81 -38.38 12.12
CA TYR A 699 41.16 -37.02 11.77
C TYR A 699 40.13 -36.04 12.32
N GLN A 700 40.55 -34.81 12.61
CA GLN A 700 39.66 -33.71 12.99
C GLN A 700 39.65 -32.65 11.89
N ALA A 701 38.47 -32.32 11.39
CA ALA A 701 38.23 -31.28 10.39
C ALA A 701 37.47 -30.12 11.01
N TYR A 702 37.84 -28.89 10.67
CA TYR A 702 37.06 -27.70 11.02
C TYR A 702 37.15 -26.66 9.91
N VAL A 703 36.18 -25.74 9.93
CA VAL A 703 36.08 -24.64 8.98
C VAL A 703 35.93 -23.33 9.73
N SER A 704 36.58 -22.28 9.24
CA SER A 704 36.44 -20.94 9.77
C SER A 704 35.82 -20.03 8.71
N ALA A 705 34.80 -19.27 9.08
CA ALA A 705 34.23 -18.22 8.26
C ALA A 705 35.03 -16.94 8.54
N CYS A 706 35.47 -16.24 7.50
CA CYS A 706 36.36 -15.09 7.62
C CYS A 706 35.82 -13.87 6.88
N ASN A 707 36.02 -12.69 7.46
CA ASN A 707 35.90 -11.39 6.80
C ASN A 707 37.10 -10.49 7.18
N ALA A 708 37.06 -9.21 6.81
CA ALA A 708 38.10 -8.24 7.16
C ALA A 708 38.29 -8.08 8.69
N CYS A 709 37.25 -8.34 9.48
CA CYS A 709 37.26 -8.20 10.93
C CYS A 709 37.71 -9.46 11.69
N GLY A 710 38.03 -10.56 11.00
CA GLY A 710 38.58 -11.78 11.59
C GLY A 710 37.87 -13.07 11.14
N CYS A 711 38.23 -14.19 11.79
CA CYS A 711 37.67 -15.50 11.50
C CYS A 711 37.06 -16.15 12.75
N THR A 712 35.87 -16.74 12.62
CA THR A 712 35.22 -17.58 13.63
C THR A 712 35.19 -19.02 13.16
N ARG A 713 35.43 -19.96 14.08
CA ARG A 713 35.68 -21.37 13.79
C ARG A 713 34.50 -22.26 14.18
N SER A 714 34.18 -23.24 13.33
CA SER A 714 33.21 -24.31 13.61
C SER A 714 33.69 -25.24 14.72
N ASN A 715 32.75 -26.02 15.28
CA ASN A 715 33.12 -27.25 15.99
C ASN A 715 33.86 -28.22 15.06
N ALA A 716 34.76 -29.04 15.63
CA ALA A 716 35.51 -30.03 14.89
C ALA A 716 34.65 -31.27 14.60
N VAL A 717 34.72 -31.79 13.38
CA VAL A 717 34.10 -33.06 12.98
C VAL A 717 35.18 -34.14 12.89
N THR A 718 34.89 -35.33 13.42
CA THR A 718 35.81 -36.47 13.35
C THR A 718 35.56 -37.29 12.09
N LEU A 719 36.61 -37.47 11.28
CA LEU A 719 36.61 -38.31 10.09
C LEU A 719 37.42 -39.58 10.38
N GLU A 720 36.83 -40.77 10.19
CA GLU A 720 37.58 -42.03 10.29
C GLU A 720 38.01 -42.49 8.91
N VAL A 721 39.31 -42.74 8.74
CA VAL A 721 39.85 -43.38 7.54
C VAL A 721 40.13 -44.83 7.88
N ILE A 722 39.29 -45.75 7.39
CA ILE A 722 39.37 -47.20 7.61
C ILE A 722 40.09 -47.91 6.45
N PRO A 723 40.60 -49.14 6.60
CA PRO A 723 41.15 -49.91 5.48
C PRO A 723 40.10 -50.21 4.39
N ASN A 724 40.47 -50.20 3.11
CA ASN A 724 39.55 -50.56 2.02
C ASN A 724 39.39 -52.08 1.91
N THR A 725 38.32 -52.64 2.46
CA THR A 725 38.04 -54.10 2.43
C THR A 725 36.91 -54.50 1.47
N ASP A 726 36.19 -53.56 0.85
CA ASP A 726 35.03 -53.88 0.03
C ASP A 726 35.35 -53.92 -1.48
N GLN A 727 35.09 -55.10 -2.05
CA GLN A 727 35.40 -55.50 -3.43
C GLN A 727 34.74 -54.64 -4.52
N ARG A 728 33.80 -53.75 -4.17
CA ARG A 728 33.19 -52.81 -5.12
C ARG A 728 34.08 -51.62 -5.45
N CYS A 729 35.06 -51.27 -4.60
CA CYS A 729 36.03 -50.19 -4.87
C CYS A 729 37.32 -50.77 -5.48
N ARG A 730 37.25 -51.23 -6.74
CA ARG A 730 38.35 -51.94 -7.43
C ARG A 730 39.35 -50.99 -8.10
N SER A 731 40.39 -50.51 -7.41
CA SER A 731 41.64 -50.05 -8.08
C SER A 731 42.78 -49.54 -7.16
N ILE A 732 43.13 -50.18 -6.03
CA ILE A 732 44.16 -49.56 -5.17
C ILE A 732 45.07 -50.56 -4.45
N GLY A 733 46.39 -50.35 -4.60
CA GLY A 733 47.45 -51.16 -4.02
C GLY A 733 47.51 -51.11 -2.49
N GLY A 734 48.05 -52.18 -1.89
CA GLY A 734 48.04 -52.44 -0.45
C GLY A 734 48.55 -51.26 0.40
N GLY A 735 47.81 -50.95 1.47
CA GLY A 735 48.12 -49.89 2.44
C GLY A 735 47.22 -48.65 2.42
N ARG A 736 46.06 -48.68 1.74
CA ARG A 736 45.21 -47.49 1.49
C ARG A 736 43.76 -47.70 1.92
N GLY A 737 43.12 -46.64 2.43
CA GLY A 737 41.86 -46.70 3.17
C GLY A 737 40.64 -46.06 2.49
N LYS A 738 39.44 -46.42 2.95
CA LYS A 738 38.14 -45.76 2.72
C LYS A 738 37.87 -44.75 3.83
N ILE A 739 37.11 -43.69 3.53
CA ILE A 739 36.65 -42.75 4.57
C ILE A 739 35.27 -43.20 5.03
N GLN A 740 35.17 -43.53 6.31
CA GLN A 740 33.92 -43.76 7.01
C GLN A 740 33.65 -42.54 7.90
N VAL A 741 32.55 -41.85 7.65
CA VAL A 741 32.13 -40.74 8.51
C VAL A 741 31.29 -41.33 9.63
N ASN A 742 31.88 -41.47 10.83
CA ASN A 742 31.20 -42.03 12.00
C ASN A 742 30.22 -41.05 12.67
N SER A 743 29.90 -39.93 12.03
CA SER A 743 28.86 -39.02 12.50
C SER A 743 27.92 -38.66 11.35
N ILE A 744 26.89 -39.49 11.12
CA ILE A 744 25.61 -38.89 10.77
C ILE A 744 25.08 -38.33 12.09
N ILE A 745 25.04 -37.01 12.18
CA ILE A 745 24.12 -36.34 13.08
C ILE A 745 22.73 -36.75 12.56
N GLU A 746 22.08 -37.72 13.21
CA GLU A 746 20.66 -37.93 12.97
C GLU A 746 19.98 -36.60 13.31
N LYS A 747 19.35 -35.96 12.32
CA LYS A 747 18.60 -34.70 12.51
C LYS A 747 17.09 -34.93 12.53
N GLU A 748 16.64 -36.18 12.48
CA GLU A 748 15.23 -36.49 12.31
C GLU A 748 14.50 -36.53 13.67
N ILE A 749 13.58 -35.60 13.87
CA ILE A 749 12.61 -35.67 14.98
C ILE A 749 11.51 -36.62 14.52
N VAL A 750 11.40 -37.78 15.17
CA VAL A 750 10.38 -38.79 14.81
C VAL A 750 9.21 -38.71 15.79
N ILE A 751 8.01 -38.51 15.24
CA ILE A 751 6.76 -38.42 16.00
C ILE A 751 5.95 -39.69 15.76
N TYR A 752 5.66 -40.44 16.81
CA TYR A 752 4.81 -41.63 16.78
C TYR A 752 3.48 -41.35 17.48
N PRO A 753 2.39 -41.11 16.74
CA PRO A 753 1.06 -41.15 17.33
C PRO A 753 0.69 -42.61 17.59
N ASN A 754 0.40 -42.96 18.84
CA ASN A 754 -0.19 -44.26 19.20
C ASN A 754 -1.70 -44.09 19.44
N PRO A 755 -2.55 -44.41 18.46
CA PRO A 755 -4.00 -44.20 18.55
C PRO A 755 -4.69 -45.12 19.56
N VAL A 756 -4.01 -46.18 20.05
CA VAL A 756 -4.58 -47.13 21.02
C VAL A 756 -4.37 -46.67 22.46
N SER A 757 -3.25 -45.98 22.72
CA SER A 757 -2.91 -45.49 24.08
C SER A 757 -3.17 -43.99 24.27
N ASN A 758 -3.59 -43.27 23.22
CA ASN A 758 -3.64 -41.80 23.20
C ASN A 758 -2.29 -41.15 23.61
N GLN A 759 -1.18 -41.81 23.31
CA GLN A 759 0.16 -41.29 23.59
C GLN A 759 0.82 -40.82 22.30
N LEU A 760 1.40 -39.63 22.35
CA LEU A 760 2.28 -39.10 21.32
C LEU A 760 3.73 -39.24 21.80
N THR A 761 4.52 -40.05 21.12
CA THR A 761 5.94 -40.19 21.43
C THR A 761 6.77 -39.34 20.49
N ILE A 762 7.55 -38.41 21.03
CA ILE A 762 8.51 -37.60 20.26
C ILE A 762 9.91 -38.09 20.61
N LYS A 763 10.63 -38.63 19.63
CA LYS A 763 12.05 -38.96 19.79
C LYS A 763 12.89 -37.82 19.25
N LEU A 764 13.68 -37.21 20.13
CA LEU A 764 14.68 -36.20 19.78
C LEU A 764 16.01 -36.87 19.43
N PRO A 765 16.74 -36.36 18.44
CA PRO A 765 18.10 -36.81 18.17
C PRO A 765 19.06 -36.57 19.34
N THR A 766 20.10 -37.39 19.43
CA THR A 766 21.12 -37.35 20.50
C THR A 766 21.83 -36.01 20.64
N LEU A 767 21.93 -35.22 19.57
CA LEU A 767 22.59 -33.91 19.59
C LEU A 767 21.84 -32.84 20.39
N TYR A 768 20.54 -33.03 20.62
CA TYR A 768 19.71 -32.14 21.44
C TYR A 768 19.81 -32.44 22.94
N ASN A 769 20.59 -33.45 23.33
CA ASN A 769 20.88 -33.73 24.74
C ASN A 769 22.04 -32.88 25.29
N GLU A 770 22.79 -32.16 24.45
CA GLU A 770 23.93 -31.35 24.88
C GLU A 770 23.58 -29.87 25.12
N ASN A 771 22.48 -29.38 24.53
CA ASN A 771 21.94 -28.03 24.76
C ASN A 771 20.50 -28.11 25.28
N PRO A 772 20.06 -27.16 26.15
CA PRO A 772 18.67 -27.10 26.59
C PRO A 772 17.74 -26.97 25.39
N THR A 773 16.99 -28.03 25.09
CA THR A 773 16.10 -28.09 23.92
C THR A 773 14.66 -28.07 24.38
N GLN A 774 13.91 -27.04 23.98
CA GLN A 774 12.49 -26.89 24.29
C GLN A 774 11.64 -27.47 23.16
N VAL A 775 10.73 -28.38 23.51
CA VAL A 775 9.73 -28.95 22.59
C VAL A 775 8.38 -28.39 22.95
N GLU A 776 7.71 -27.78 21.98
CA GLU A 776 6.38 -27.20 22.12
C GLU A 776 5.39 -27.82 21.12
N LEU A 777 4.19 -28.11 21.58
CA LEU A 777 3.06 -28.56 20.76
C LEU A 777 1.95 -27.52 20.87
N TYR A 778 1.38 -27.17 19.72
CA TYR A 778 0.26 -26.26 19.61
C TYR A 778 -0.95 -26.99 19.03
N ASN A 779 -2.17 -26.65 19.47
CA ASN A 779 -3.39 -27.14 18.84
C ASN A 779 -3.70 -26.37 17.53
N SER A 780 -4.77 -26.76 16.84
CA SER A 780 -5.15 -26.19 15.54
C SER A 780 -5.57 -24.71 15.57
N ILE A 781 -5.73 -24.11 16.75
CA ILE A 781 -6.00 -22.67 16.93
C ILE A 781 -4.78 -21.91 17.48
N GLY A 782 -3.59 -22.52 17.45
CA GLY A 782 -2.34 -21.88 17.86
C GLY A 782 -2.14 -21.77 19.37
N GLN A 783 -2.92 -22.47 20.20
CA GLN A 783 -2.70 -22.50 21.64
C GLN A 783 -1.68 -23.58 22.02
N LEU A 784 -0.70 -23.22 22.87
CA LEU A 784 0.29 -24.14 23.41
C LEU A 784 -0.40 -25.20 24.28
N VAL A 785 -0.33 -26.47 23.88
CA VAL A 785 -0.92 -27.62 24.61
C VAL A 785 0.12 -28.41 25.39
N TYR A 786 1.40 -28.33 25.04
CA TYR A 786 2.47 -28.98 25.77
C TYR A 786 3.80 -28.28 25.51
N SER A 787 4.61 -28.08 26.57
CA SER A 787 5.97 -27.54 26.47
C SER A 787 6.88 -28.33 27.42
N LYS A 788 8.03 -28.79 26.93
CA LYS A 788 9.03 -29.47 27.77
C LYS A 788 10.43 -29.15 27.32
N THR A 789 11.26 -28.75 28.28
CA THR A 789 12.68 -28.49 28.08
C THR A 789 13.50 -29.70 28.52
N TYR A 790 14.34 -30.21 27.62
CA TYR A 790 15.32 -31.24 27.91
C TYR A 790 16.65 -30.57 28.20
N THR A 791 17.16 -30.72 29.42
CA THR A 791 18.49 -30.25 29.83
C THR A 791 19.46 -31.43 29.89
N ALA A 792 20.73 -31.20 29.54
CA ALA A 792 21.77 -32.23 29.54
C ALA A 792 21.87 -32.93 30.90
N ILE A 793 21.79 -34.27 30.93
CA ILE A 793 22.04 -35.06 32.15
C ILE A 793 23.55 -35.35 32.20
N PRO A 794 24.30 -34.90 33.22
CA PRO A 794 25.67 -35.34 33.41
C PRO A 794 25.65 -36.75 34.04
N ASN A 795 26.06 -37.75 33.26
CA ASN A 795 26.43 -39.12 33.66
C ASN A 795 25.60 -39.83 34.77
N VAL A 796 24.81 -40.82 34.33
CA VAL A 796 24.35 -42.03 35.05
C VAL A 796 23.61 -41.83 36.39
N THR A 797 22.29 -42.05 36.37
CA THR A 797 21.62 -42.84 37.42
C THR A 797 20.47 -43.61 36.78
N ARG A 798 20.39 -44.93 37.04
CA ARG A 798 19.29 -45.80 36.59
C ARG A 798 17.97 -45.44 37.29
N PHE A 799 16.87 -45.45 36.54
CA PHE A 799 15.54 -45.86 37.01
C PHE A 799 14.92 -46.81 35.99
#